data_AF-A0A1N6G3X7-F1
#
_entry.id   AF-A0A1N6G3X7-F1
#
_cell.length_a   1.000
_cell.length_b   1.000
_cell.length_c   1.000
_cell.angle_alpha   90.00
_cell.angle_beta   90.00
_cell.angle_gamma   90.00
#
_symmetry.space_group_name_H-M   'P 1'
#
loop_
_entity.id
_entity.type
_entity.pdbx_description
1 polymer ?
#
loop_
_entity_poly.entity_id
_entity_poly.type
_entity_poly.pdbx_seq_one_letter_code
_entity_poly.pdbx_strand_id
1 'polypeptide(L)'
;MSKKKKFNAFGFAKICLGFFILFMTLSACKDAAERSDKIDIGFSQGLGNHPWRQSMNHAMEIQASLHSEVQLSISKAEGSVKKQIQDIKKMIDRRVDVIIISPIEPNSLIPIVERAFENKIPVILVDRKINSTKYTTYIGADNIEIGKEAAQYILSDSKILKKIIEIKGDDNSSPTVERSFGFEHIIKNDPNTELIKTFKGLPAEAFRKTLNSLGNQSLYVFAFNDELASQAWKVARNEGVENQIKFIGVDGLNTKDGGIQMVLDGKLNATLLYPTGGAEAIETAINIYNGQTPPKRIKLSTTIIDRLNAEIMRNQFDKIIEQQGVIENQVSAVKKQTELYSSQKELFRWSVVLLILMFCLVAYAIYLIYAIKIKNKQLTLTNERITIQRNQIEMIADELKQSNEARVNFFTGLSHEFKTPITLILSSLESLKDTFKSKGTKPSYEIELINKNSNRLLRLVDNLLDFRKVENKTFNLRVSKTNIYDFTYGIFRDFENEAKKRNIRFDIHSANKNLELYIDRNLMDKVYFNLLSNAFKFTPDNGKIEITIQEKGNQAVISFKDNGIGIPEKEIGNVFEAYFKGSNNRKNSSGIGLHLTRQFVELHLGKIEVNSFQGTEFIISLYKGNKHFNEDQMVKEPSVIDADTLAKDAVFTEIENEIYSSNPDNRSERYSLLLVEDNSDLSFFLSNKLKSEFDVMVSDGTDAIDKALGEIPDIIVCDVNLPDKNGFEICEILKNDLRTSHIPVILLTALDNKESYLQGLKSGVDLYLTKPFSYPILIQSLRGLLYNREKLRYYYTNNIGRIVDSKSFGSIEQTFVNKLNHIIQSNIDNAEFSVENLADLLNISRIQLYRKIKAMFDVNVSDYISNIRLEQAKSMLQNPELTISEIAYKTGFSSPNYFSTVFKNKFGVSPNVFRKSAGEE
;
A
#
# COMPACT_ATOMS: atom_id res chain seq x y z
N MET A 1 6.52 -31.89 23.05
CA MET A 1 5.15 -32.27 22.63
C MET A 1 4.40 -31.05 22.11
N SER A 2 4.22 -30.89 20.80
CA SER A 2 3.11 -30.11 20.21
C SER A 2 3.15 -30.28 18.69
N LYS A 3 2.42 -31.29 18.18
CA LYS A 3 2.15 -31.42 16.75
C LYS A 3 1.15 -30.31 16.38
N LYS A 4 1.65 -29.21 15.81
CA LYS A 4 0.84 -28.23 15.07
C LYS A 4 0.18 -28.93 13.87
N LYS A 5 -1.05 -29.41 14.04
CA LYS A 5 -1.92 -29.77 12.91
C LYS A 5 -2.19 -28.49 12.11
N LYS A 6 -1.49 -28.33 10.99
CA LYS A 6 -1.92 -27.46 9.90
C LYS A 6 -3.31 -27.94 9.47
N PHE A 7 -4.35 -27.22 9.89
CA PHE A 7 -5.67 -27.35 9.28
C PHE A 7 -5.55 -26.78 7.87
N ASN A 8 -5.19 -27.67 6.93
CA ASN A 8 -5.07 -27.34 5.53
C ASN A 8 -6.41 -26.84 5.00
N ALA A 9 -6.40 -25.74 4.23
CA ALA A 9 -7.54 -25.27 3.44
C ALA A 9 -8.13 -26.38 2.52
N PHE A 10 -7.34 -27.41 2.21
CA PHE A 10 -7.77 -28.64 1.55
C PHE A 10 -8.85 -29.44 2.30
N GLY A 11 -8.92 -29.34 3.63
CA GLY A 11 -9.94 -30.00 4.44
C GLY A 11 -11.33 -29.38 4.23
N PHE A 12 -11.39 -28.05 4.09
CA PHE A 12 -12.66 -27.34 3.88
C PHE A 12 -13.22 -27.61 2.47
N ALA A 13 -12.36 -27.63 1.44
CA ALA A 13 -12.76 -28.01 0.09
C ALA A 13 -13.29 -29.46 0.02
N LYS A 14 -12.68 -30.40 0.77
CA LYS A 14 -13.19 -31.78 0.87
C LYS A 14 -14.50 -31.88 1.64
N ILE A 15 -14.72 -31.04 2.67
CA ILE A 15 -15.98 -30.98 3.41
C ILE A 15 -17.07 -30.37 2.52
N CYS A 16 -16.79 -29.28 1.79
CA CYS A 16 -17.71 -28.70 0.82
C CYS A 16 -18.02 -29.66 -0.33
N LEU A 17 -17.02 -30.41 -0.82
CA LEU A 17 -17.23 -31.45 -1.83
C LEU A 17 -18.06 -32.61 -1.25
N GLY A 18 -17.83 -32.98 0.02
CA GLY A 18 -18.62 -33.98 0.73
C GLY A 18 -20.08 -33.55 0.90
N PHE A 19 -20.33 -32.28 1.27
CA PHE A 19 -21.67 -31.71 1.33
C PHE A 19 -22.29 -31.56 -0.05
N PHE A 20 -21.53 -31.19 -1.08
CA PHE A 20 -22.02 -31.09 -2.46
C PHE A 20 -22.37 -32.47 -3.03
N ILE A 21 -21.57 -33.50 -2.72
CA ILE A 21 -21.86 -34.90 -3.08
C ILE A 21 -23.07 -35.39 -2.28
N LEU A 22 -23.17 -35.11 -0.99
CA LEU A 22 -24.33 -35.46 -0.17
C LEU A 22 -25.61 -34.78 -0.68
N PHE A 23 -25.49 -33.51 -1.09
CA PHE A 23 -26.56 -32.70 -1.66
C PHE A 23 -26.97 -33.19 -3.06
N MET A 24 -25.99 -33.59 -3.88
CA MET A 24 -26.23 -34.30 -5.15
C MET A 24 -26.90 -35.64 -4.89
N THR A 25 -26.52 -36.42 -3.87
CA THR A 25 -27.18 -37.70 -3.56
C THR A 25 -28.60 -37.52 -3.01
N LEU A 26 -28.86 -36.45 -2.24
CA LEU A 26 -30.20 -36.12 -1.74
C LEU A 26 -31.10 -35.51 -2.84
N SER A 27 -30.51 -34.88 -3.85
CA SER A 27 -31.20 -34.36 -5.04
C SER A 27 -31.32 -35.41 -6.16
N ALA A 28 -30.44 -36.42 -6.18
CA ALA A 28 -30.40 -37.51 -7.16
C ALA A 28 -31.14 -38.77 -6.71
N CYS A 29 -31.77 -38.76 -5.54
CA CYS A 29 -33.07 -39.43 -5.39
C CYS A 29 -34.11 -38.67 -6.23
N LYS A 30 -33.89 -38.68 -7.56
CA LYS A 30 -34.99 -38.76 -8.50
C LYS A 30 -35.77 -39.97 -8.05
N ASP A 31 -37.03 -39.76 -7.72
CA ASP A 31 -38.02 -40.83 -7.67
C ASP A 31 -37.69 -41.75 -8.84
N ALA A 32 -37.18 -42.94 -8.51
CA ALA A 32 -36.98 -43.98 -9.48
C ALA A 32 -38.31 -44.05 -10.21
N ALA A 33 -38.30 -43.76 -11.51
CA ALA A 33 -39.48 -43.63 -12.32
C ALA A 33 -40.40 -44.82 -12.02
N GLU A 34 -41.41 -44.59 -11.19
CA GLU A 34 -42.62 -45.38 -11.18
C GLU A 34 -43.09 -45.24 -12.62
N ARG A 35 -42.80 -46.26 -13.44
CA ARG A 35 -43.71 -46.58 -14.54
C ARG A 35 -45.08 -46.54 -13.88
N SER A 36 -45.90 -45.58 -14.31
CA SER A 36 -47.27 -45.52 -13.86
C SER A 36 -47.88 -46.88 -14.19
N ASP A 37 -48.13 -47.71 -13.18
CA ASP A 37 -48.92 -48.94 -13.27
C ASP A 37 -50.39 -48.54 -13.53
N LYS A 38 -50.60 -47.77 -14.62
CA LYS A 38 -51.91 -47.34 -15.07
C LYS A 38 -52.40 -48.32 -16.12
N ILE A 39 -53.58 -48.85 -15.88
CA ILE A 39 -54.34 -49.74 -16.76
C ILE A 39 -54.83 -48.91 -17.96
N ASP A 40 -54.27 -49.13 -19.14
CA ASP A 40 -54.71 -48.46 -20.37
C ASP A 40 -55.89 -49.21 -20.98
N ILE A 41 -57.07 -48.59 -20.92
CA ILE A 41 -58.32 -49.15 -21.45
C ILE A 41 -58.72 -48.34 -22.68
N GLY A 42 -58.73 -49.01 -23.84
CA GLY A 42 -59.20 -48.42 -25.10
C GLY A 42 -60.66 -48.77 -25.35
N PHE A 43 -61.53 -47.76 -25.51
CA PHE A 43 -62.93 -47.97 -25.92
C PHE A 43 -63.19 -47.47 -27.34
N SER A 44 -63.60 -48.38 -28.23
CA SER A 44 -64.03 -48.08 -29.60
C SER A 44 -65.55 -48.08 -29.71
N GLN A 45 -66.14 -46.89 -29.68
CA GLN A 45 -67.58 -46.66 -29.81
C GLN A 45 -67.97 -46.54 -31.29
N GLY A 46 -68.89 -47.40 -31.74
CA GLY A 46 -69.32 -47.45 -33.14
C GLY A 46 -70.13 -46.24 -33.59
N LEU A 47 -71.12 -45.84 -32.79
CA LEU A 47 -72.04 -44.74 -33.11
C LEU A 47 -71.77 -43.54 -32.19
N GLY A 48 -71.62 -42.34 -32.76
CA GLY A 48 -71.15 -41.15 -32.03
C GLY A 48 -72.24 -40.22 -31.49
N ASN A 49 -73.25 -39.89 -32.30
CA ASN A 49 -74.16 -38.76 -32.04
C ASN A 49 -75.53 -39.14 -31.44
N HIS A 50 -75.63 -40.29 -30.77
CA HIS A 50 -76.89 -40.74 -30.17
C HIS A 50 -76.90 -40.50 -28.64
N PRO A 51 -77.98 -39.98 -28.03
CA PRO A 51 -78.05 -39.70 -26.59
C PRO A 51 -77.68 -40.90 -25.70
N TRP A 52 -78.13 -42.10 -26.08
CA TRP A 52 -77.77 -43.35 -25.39
C TRP A 52 -76.24 -43.59 -25.36
N ARG A 53 -75.55 -43.29 -26.47
CA ARG A 53 -74.08 -43.46 -26.59
C ARG A 53 -73.34 -42.42 -25.76
N GLN A 54 -73.87 -41.20 -25.68
CA GLN A 54 -73.32 -40.17 -24.82
C GLN A 54 -73.44 -40.55 -23.34
N SER A 55 -74.61 -41.06 -22.92
CA SER A 55 -74.82 -41.58 -21.57
C SER A 55 -73.87 -42.74 -21.24
N MET A 56 -73.66 -43.66 -22.19
CA MET A 56 -72.70 -44.76 -22.03
C MET A 56 -71.26 -44.27 -21.87
N ASN A 57 -70.80 -43.36 -22.73
CA ASN A 57 -69.44 -42.81 -22.65
C ASN A 57 -69.23 -42.07 -21.33
N HIS A 58 -70.22 -41.28 -20.90
CA HIS A 58 -70.16 -40.54 -19.66
C HIS A 58 -70.10 -41.45 -18.42
N ALA A 59 -70.91 -42.52 -18.41
CA ALA A 59 -70.83 -43.54 -17.35
C ALA A 59 -69.45 -44.21 -17.29
N MET A 60 -68.82 -44.48 -18.43
CA MET A 60 -67.44 -45.00 -18.48
C MET A 60 -66.41 -43.99 -17.95
N GLU A 61 -66.53 -42.72 -18.32
CA GLU A 61 -65.64 -41.65 -17.85
C GLU A 61 -65.71 -41.46 -16.33
N ILE A 62 -66.94 -41.44 -15.77
CA ILE A 62 -67.14 -41.37 -14.32
C ILE A 62 -66.53 -42.60 -13.64
N GLN A 63 -66.83 -43.81 -14.12
CA GLN A 63 -66.30 -45.03 -13.51
C GLN A 63 -64.77 -45.06 -13.56
N ALA A 64 -64.17 -44.68 -14.69
CA ALA A 64 -62.71 -44.59 -14.81
C ALA A 64 -62.11 -43.53 -13.86
N SER A 65 -62.80 -42.41 -13.65
CA SER A 65 -62.33 -41.34 -12.75
C SER A 65 -62.28 -41.74 -11.27
N LEU A 66 -63.06 -42.74 -10.87
CA LEU A 66 -63.04 -43.32 -9.53
C LEU A 66 -61.80 -44.18 -9.27
N HIS A 67 -61.11 -44.61 -10.32
CA HIS A 67 -59.93 -45.46 -10.28
C HIS A 67 -58.70 -44.70 -10.77
N SER A 68 -57.88 -44.23 -9.84
CA SER A 68 -56.67 -43.43 -10.15
C SER A 68 -55.66 -44.15 -11.07
N GLU A 69 -55.71 -45.48 -11.05
CA GLU A 69 -54.94 -46.42 -11.83
C GLU A 69 -55.49 -46.64 -13.25
N VAL A 70 -56.67 -46.12 -13.61
CA VAL A 70 -57.24 -46.33 -14.95
C VAL A 70 -56.95 -45.15 -15.87
N GLN A 71 -56.53 -45.47 -17.09
CA GLN A 71 -56.45 -44.54 -18.21
C GLN A 71 -57.43 -44.98 -19.30
N LEU A 72 -58.56 -44.28 -19.41
CA LEU A 72 -59.57 -44.56 -20.43
C LEU A 72 -59.35 -43.69 -21.68
N SER A 73 -59.36 -44.30 -22.87
CA SER A 73 -59.35 -43.60 -24.16
C SER A 73 -60.56 -43.98 -25.01
N ILE A 74 -61.46 -43.02 -25.27
CA ILE A 74 -62.68 -43.24 -26.06
C ILE A 74 -62.48 -42.74 -27.50
N SER A 75 -62.63 -43.65 -28.46
CA SER A 75 -62.63 -43.35 -29.90
C SER A 75 -64.04 -43.49 -30.48
N LYS A 76 -64.52 -42.46 -31.19
CA LYS A 76 -65.88 -42.40 -31.76
C LYS A 76 -65.83 -42.57 -33.28
N ALA A 77 -66.36 -43.69 -33.77
CA ALA A 77 -66.32 -44.03 -35.19
C ALA A 77 -67.42 -43.35 -36.03
N GLU A 78 -68.42 -42.72 -35.40
CA GLU A 78 -69.48 -41.93 -36.07
C GLU A 78 -70.19 -42.71 -37.20
N GLY A 79 -70.39 -44.02 -37.03
CA GLY A 79 -71.03 -44.89 -38.02
C GLY A 79 -70.13 -45.34 -39.17
N SER A 80 -68.84 -44.97 -39.18
CA SER A 80 -67.88 -45.42 -40.19
C SER A 80 -67.13 -46.69 -39.75
N VAL A 81 -67.42 -47.81 -40.42
CA VAL A 81 -66.71 -49.09 -40.22
C VAL A 81 -65.20 -48.94 -40.43
N LYS A 82 -64.78 -48.21 -41.47
CA LYS A 82 -63.36 -47.97 -41.75
C LYS A 82 -62.66 -47.21 -40.60
N LYS A 83 -63.34 -46.21 -40.05
CA LYS A 83 -62.83 -45.43 -38.90
C LYS A 83 -62.73 -46.31 -37.66
N GLN A 84 -63.75 -47.14 -37.38
CA GLN A 84 -63.74 -48.04 -36.23
C GLN A 84 -62.59 -49.06 -36.30
N ILE A 85 -62.34 -49.65 -37.48
CA ILE A 85 -61.20 -50.55 -37.68
C ILE A 85 -59.87 -49.81 -37.43
N GLN A 86 -59.74 -48.57 -37.89
CA GLN A 86 -58.54 -47.77 -37.67
C GLN A 86 -58.34 -47.43 -36.19
N ASP A 87 -59.40 -47.13 -35.46
CA ASP A 87 -59.35 -46.83 -34.03
C ASP A 87 -58.92 -48.05 -33.22
N ILE A 88 -59.51 -49.23 -33.49
CA ILE A 88 -59.10 -50.49 -32.86
C ILE A 88 -57.64 -50.84 -33.22
N LYS A 89 -57.24 -50.63 -34.48
CA LYS A 89 -55.85 -50.86 -34.90
C LYS A 89 -54.87 -49.99 -34.11
N LYS A 90 -55.18 -48.70 -33.90
CA LYS A 90 -54.35 -47.81 -33.07
C LYS A 90 -54.23 -48.31 -31.63
N MET A 91 -55.30 -48.86 -31.06
CA MET A 91 -55.29 -49.44 -29.71
C MET A 91 -54.40 -50.68 -29.64
N ILE A 92 -54.47 -51.57 -30.64
CA ILE A 92 -53.59 -52.74 -30.74
C ILE A 92 -52.12 -52.31 -30.90
N ASP A 93 -51.84 -51.35 -31.79
CA ASP A 93 -50.49 -50.87 -32.06
C ASP A 93 -49.87 -50.18 -30.82
N ARG A 94 -50.69 -49.54 -29.98
CA ARG A 94 -50.30 -48.96 -28.68
C ARG A 94 -50.13 -50.01 -27.57
N ARG A 95 -50.60 -51.24 -27.77
CA ARG A 95 -50.67 -52.31 -26.77
C ARG A 95 -51.42 -51.88 -25.51
N VAL A 96 -52.64 -51.37 -25.68
CA VAL A 96 -53.54 -51.13 -24.54
C VAL A 96 -53.80 -52.45 -23.79
N ASP A 97 -54.07 -52.37 -22.50
CA ASP A 97 -54.24 -53.52 -21.62
C ASP A 97 -55.57 -54.24 -21.86
N VAL A 98 -56.65 -53.50 -22.13
CA VAL A 98 -57.98 -54.04 -22.46
C VAL A 98 -58.65 -53.19 -23.53
N ILE A 99 -59.28 -53.84 -24.51
CA ILE A 99 -60.08 -53.16 -25.55
C ILE A 99 -61.56 -53.42 -25.30
N ILE A 100 -62.34 -52.35 -25.15
CA ILE A 100 -63.80 -52.38 -25.14
C ILE A 100 -64.29 -51.95 -26.53
N ILE A 101 -65.27 -52.65 -27.09
CA ILE A 101 -65.79 -52.39 -28.43
C ILE A 101 -67.32 -52.43 -28.40
N SER A 102 -67.95 -51.40 -28.96
CA SER A 102 -69.35 -51.49 -29.38
C SER A 102 -69.40 -51.52 -30.92
N PRO A 103 -69.50 -52.72 -31.54
CA PRO A 103 -69.40 -52.90 -32.98
C PRO A 103 -70.47 -52.12 -33.76
N ILE A 104 -70.12 -51.42 -34.85
CA ILE A 104 -71.14 -50.85 -35.76
C ILE A 104 -71.95 -51.99 -36.42
N GLU A 105 -71.26 -53.02 -36.91
CA GLU A 105 -71.83 -54.16 -37.62
C GLU A 105 -71.23 -55.49 -37.13
N PRO A 106 -71.97 -56.61 -37.22
CA PRO A 106 -71.56 -57.88 -36.63
C PRO A 106 -70.44 -58.61 -37.37
N ASN A 107 -70.24 -58.37 -38.67
CA ASN A 107 -69.27 -59.11 -39.49
C ASN A 107 -68.00 -58.30 -39.79
N SER A 108 -68.15 -57.00 -40.02
CA SER A 108 -67.10 -56.14 -40.59
C SER A 108 -65.89 -55.94 -39.68
N LEU A 109 -66.03 -56.15 -38.37
CA LEU A 109 -64.95 -56.02 -37.39
C LEU A 109 -64.27 -57.33 -37.00
N ILE A 110 -64.76 -58.49 -37.48
CA ILE A 110 -64.21 -59.79 -37.08
C ILE A 110 -62.67 -59.84 -37.27
N PRO A 111 -62.09 -59.49 -38.44
CA PRO A 111 -60.65 -59.62 -38.63
C PRO A 111 -59.80 -58.79 -37.66
N ILE A 112 -60.27 -57.59 -37.28
CA ILE A 112 -59.52 -56.71 -36.38
C ILE A 112 -59.67 -57.12 -34.91
N VAL A 113 -60.85 -57.63 -34.53
CA VAL A 113 -61.09 -58.18 -33.18
C VAL A 113 -60.30 -59.46 -32.96
N GLU A 114 -60.29 -60.36 -33.94
CA GLU A 114 -59.48 -61.59 -33.85
C GLU A 114 -57.99 -61.28 -33.78
N ARG A 115 -57.53 -60.26 -34.52
CA ARG A 115 -56.14 -59.76 -34.41
C ARG A 115 -55.81 -59.23 -33.01
N ALA A 116 -56.72 -58.50 -32.34
CA ALA A 116 -56.51 -58.07 -30.96
C ALA A 116 -56.37 -59.28 -30.02
N PHE A 117 -57.24 -60.27 -30.19
CA PHE A 117 -57.25 -61.50 -29.41
C PHE A 117 -55.96 -62.34 -29.63
N GLU A 118 -55.48 -62.44 -30.86
CA GLU A 118 -54.20 -63.10 -31.22
C GLU A 118 -52.98 -62.39 -30.60
N ASN A 119 -53.04 -61.07 -30.44
CA ASN A 119 -52.03 -60.28 -29.72
C ASN A 119 -52.19 -60.38 -28.18
N LYS A 120 -53.04 -61.28 -27.68
CA LYS A 120 -53.34 -61.50 -26.26
C LYS A 120 -53.92 -60.28 -25.55
N ILE A 121 -54.55 -59.37 -26.29
CA ILE A 121 -55.27 -58.24 -25.71
C ILE A 121 -56.72 -58.68 -25.46
N PRO A 122 -57.19 -58.68 -24.20
CA PRO A 122 -58.58 -58.99 -23.89
C PRO A 122 -59.56 -58.02 -24.57
N VAL A 123 -60.63 -58.58 -25.15
CA VAL A 123 -61.66 -57.80 -25.85
C VAL A 123 -63.01 -57.95 -25.17
N ILE A 124 -63.57 -56.84 -24.70
CA ILE A 124 -64.94 -56.75 -24.16
C ILE A 124 -65.84 -56.21 -25.25
N LEU A 125 -66.88 -56.96 -25.61
CA LEU A 125 -67.95 -56.48 -26.48
C LEU A 125 -69.07 -55.89 -25.62
N VAL A 126 -69.61 -54.73 -26.00
CA VAL A 126 -70.67 -54.08 -25.25
C VAL A 126 -71.82 -53.61 -26.14
N ASP A 127 -73.05 -53.93 -25.72
CA ASP A 127 -74.34 -53.68 -26.40
C ASP A 127 -74.55 -54.39 -27.75
N ARG A 128 -73.56 -54.34 -28.65
CA ARG A 128 -73.57 -55.03 -29.95
C ARG A 128 -72.57 -56.19 -29.97
N LYS A 129 -72.92 -57.25 -30.70
CA LYS A 129 -72.11 -58.47 -30.84
C LYS A 129 -71.45 -58.54 -32.22
N ILE A 130 -70.40 -59.36 -32.31
CA ILE A 130 -69.85 -59.85 -33.58
C ILE A 130 -70.22 -61.32 -33.78
N ASN A 131 -70.21 -61.79 -35.02
CA ASN A 131 -70.46 -63.20 -35.36
C ASN A 131 -69.18 -64.06 -35.26
N SER A 132 -68.46 -63.95 -34.15
CA SER A 132 -67.29 -64.76 -33.82
C SER A 132 -67.25 -65.02 -32.32
N THR A 133 -66.71 -66.15 -31.88
CA THR A 133 -66.54 -66.48 -30.45
C THR A 133 -65.22 -65.95 -29.88
N LYS A 134 -64.33 -65.38 -30.72
CA LYS A 134 -63.00 -64.89 -30.34
C LYS A 134 -63.04 -63.48 -29.73
N TYR A 135 -63.58 -63.40 -28.52
CA TYR A 135 -63.57 -62.22 -27.64
C TYR A 135 -63.55 -62.69 -26.17
N THR A 136 -63.23 -61.83 -25.21
CA THR A 136 -63.13 -62.23 -23.80
C THR A 136 -64.50 -62.36 -23.15
N THR A 137 -65.31 -61.30 -23.16
CA THR A 137 -66.67 -61.30 -22.63
C THR A 137 -67.57 -60.34 -23.39
N TYR A 138 -68.88 -60.52 -23.27
CA TYR A 138 -69.90 -59.63 -23.81
C TYR A 138 -70.77 -59.10 -22.68
N ILE A 139 -71.00 -57.79 -22.67
CA ILE A 139 -71.82 -57.08 -21.69
C ILE A 139 -73.00 -56.44 -22.42
N GLY A 140 -74.21 -56.75 -21.99
CA GLY A 140 -75.40 -56.12 -22.55
C GLY A 140 -76.68 -56.78 -22.07
N ALA A 141 -77.79 -56.07 -22.21
CA ALA A 141 -79.09 -56.65 -21.94
C ALA A 141 -79.46 -57.70 -22.99
N ASP A 142 -80.36 -58.61 -22.61
CA ASP A 142 -80.84 -59.67 -23.49
C ASP A 142 -81.90 -59.13 -24.45
N ASN A 143 -81.49 -58.86 -25.68
CA ASN A 143 -82.37 -58.31 -26.71
C ASN A 143 -83.50 -59.28 -27.11
N ILE A 144 -83.31 -60.60 -26.97
CA ILE A 144 -84.38 -61.59 -27.19
C ILE A 144 -85.42 -61.44 -26.08
N GLU A 145 -84.99 -61.33 -24.83
CA GLU A 145 -85.88 -61.10 -23.69
C GLU A 145 -86.63 -59.77 -23.81
N ILE A 146 -85.98 -58.69 -24.23
CA ILE A 146 -86.64 -57.40 -24.51
C ILE A 146 -87.76 -57.55 -25.54
N GLY A 147 -87.50 -58.27 -26.63
CA GLY A 147 -88.56 -58.59 -27.61
C GLY A 147 -89.71 -59.37 -26.98
N LYS A 148 -89.41 -60.37 -26.14
CA LYS A 148 -90.42 -61.17 -25.44
C LYS A 148 -91.25 -60.35 -24.45
N GLU A 149 -90.60 -59.52 -23.64
CA GLU A 149 -91.22 -58.65 -22.65
C GLU A 149 -92.12 -57.61 -23.32
N ALA A 150 -91.68 -57.01 -24.43
CA ALA A 150 -92.50 -56.09 -25.21
C ALA A 150 -93.76 -56.78 -25.76
N ALA A 151 -93.63 -58.01 -26.27
CA ALA A 151 -94.75 -58.80 -26.72
C ALA A 151 -95.70 -59.18 -25.56
N GLN A 152 -95.16 -59.61 -24.43
CA GLN A 152 -95.94 -59.95 -23.23
C GLN A 152 -96.69 -58.74 -22.66
N TYR A 153 -96.07 -57.56 -22.66
CA TYR A 153 -96.73 -56.31 -22.28
C TYR A 153 -97.95 -56.03 -23.17
N ILE A 154 -97.78 -56.13 -24.50
CA ILE A 154 -98.89 -55.97 -25.46
C ILE A 154 -99.99 -57.00 -25.20
N LEU A 155 -99.64 -58.27 -24.96
CA LEU A 155 -100.59 -59.35 -24.70
C LEU A 155 -101.38 -59.12 -23.39
N SER A 156 -100.76 -58.54 -22.37
CA SER A 156 -101.36 -58.32 -21.04
C SER A 156 -102.47 -57.25 -21.00
N ASP A 157 -102.52 -56.37 -22.01
CA ASP A 157 -103.32 -55.15 -22.00
C ASP A 157 -104.83 -55.37 -22.23
N SER A 158 -105.23 -56.37 -23.03
CA SER A 158 -106.67 -56.69 -23.25
C SER A 158 -106.89 -58.11 -23.82
N LYS A 159 -108.13 -58.62 -23.79
CA LYS A 159 -108.50 -59.92 -24.41
C LYS A 159 -109.00 -59.80 -25.86
N ILE A 160 -108.94 -58.62 -26.47
CA ILE A 160 -109.41 -58.34 -27.84
C ILE A 160 -108.29 -58.68 -28.84
N LEU A 161 -108.64 -58.92 -30.11
CA LEU A 161 -107.69 -59.05 -31.22
C LEU A 161 -106.79 -57.81 -31.30
N LYS A 162 -105.48 -58.00 -31.19
CA LYS A 162 -104.47 -56.93 -31.20
C LYS A 162 -103.77 -56.89 -32.55
N LYS A 163 -103.84 -55.76 -33.22
CA LYS A 163 -103.10 -55.53 -34.46
C LYS A 163 -101.77 -54.87 -34.15
N ILE A 164 -100.70 -55.41 -34.68
CA ILE A 164 -99.36 -55.03 -34.28
C ILE A 164 -98.57 -54.56 -35.50
N ILE A 165 -97.89 -53.44 -35.36
CA ILE A 165 -96.87 -52.96 -36.30
C ILE A 165 -95.53 -53.00 -35.58
N GLU A 166 -94.56 -53.65 -36.22
CA GLU A 166 -93.18 -53.73 -35.73
C GLU A 166 -92.31 -52.75 -36.53
N ILE A 167 -91.52 -51.92 -35.85
CA ILE A 167 -90.61 -50.94 -36.46
C ILE A 167 -89.19 -51.27 -36.02
N LYS A 168 -88.46 -51.93 -36.91
CA LYS A 168 -87.07 -52.34 -36.72
C LYS A 168 -86.13 -51.16 -36.93
N GLY A 169 -84.93 -51.24 -36.37
CA GLY A 169 -83.82 -50.39 -36.81
C GLY A 169 -83.58 -50.54 -38.32
N ASP A 170 -82.98 -49.53 -38.93
CA ASP A 170 -82.54 -49.57 -40.34
C ASP A 170 -81.23 -50.36 -40.53
N ASP A 171 -80.63 -50.83 -39.43
CA ASP A 171 -79.42 -51.65 -39.39
C ASP A 171 -79.70 -53.16 -39.31
N ASN A 172 -78.69 -53.96 -39.64
CA ASN A 172 -78.69 -55.42 -39.42
C ASN A 172 -77.92 -55.78 -38.14
N SER A 173 -78.02 -54.94 -37.10
CA SER A 173 -77.30 -55.16 -35.84
C SER A 173 -77.89 -56.32 -35.04
N SER A 174 -77.10 -56.89 -34.11
CA SER A 174 -77.57 -57.97 -33.25
C SER A 174 -78.81 -57.59 -32.41
N PRO A 175 -78.94 -56.38 -31.83
CA PRO A 175 -80.17 -55.99 -31.15
C PRO A 175 -81.41 -56.01 -32.05
N THR A 176 -81.30 -55.52 -33.29
CA THR A 176 -82.41 -55.51 -34.25
C THR A 176 -82.88 -56.94 -34.57
N VAL A 177 -81.96 -57.87 -34.83
CA VAL A 177 -82.33 -59.26 -35.13
C VAL A 177 -82.90 -59.97 -33.91
N GLU A 178 -82.27 -59.82 -32.74
CA GLU A 178 -82.64 -60.52 -31.51
C GLU A 178 -83.99 -60.04 -30.94
N ARG A 179 -84.25 -58.72 -30.93
CA ARG A 179 -85.55 -58.15 -30.48
C ARG A 179 -86.70 -58.65 -31.34
N SER A 180 -86.51 -58.63 -32.65
CA SER A 180 -87.53 -59.12 -33.58
C SER A 180 -87.82 -60.60 -33.39
N PHE A 181 -86.77 -61.43 -33.27
CA PHE A 181 -86.93 -62.86 -33.04
C PHE A 181 -87.70 -63.14 -31.75
N GLY A 182 -87.32 -62.49 -30.64
CA GLY A 182 -88.01 -62.64 -29.35
C GLY A 182 -89.46 -62.20 -29.39
N PHE A 183 -89.73 -61.07 -30.07
CA PHE A 183 -91.07 -60.50 -30.23
C PHE A 183 -91.98 -61.40 -31.07
N GLU A 184 -91.54 -61.73 -32.29
CA GLU A 184 -92.32 -62.58 -33.22
C GLU A 184 -92.57 -63.97 -32.64
N HIS A 185 -91.63 -64.52 -31.85
CA HIS A 185 -91.80 -65.82 -31.20
C HIS A 185 -92.96 -65.85 -30.21
N ILE A 186 -93.23 -64.74 -29.51
CA ILE A 186 -94.36 -64.65 -28.56
C ILE A 186 -95.66 -64.34 -29.31
N ILE A 187 -95.64 -63.36 -30.22
CA ILE A 187 -96.83 -62.91 -30.96
C ILE A 187 -97.38 -64.02 -31.88
N LYS A 188 -96.54 -64.71 -32.65
CA LYS A 188 -97.01 -65.78 -33.57
C LYS A 188 -97.66 -66.96 -32.85
N ASN A 189 -97.38 -67.16 -31.57
CA ASN A 189 -97.92 -68.24 -30.76
C ASN A 189 -99.25 -67.86 -30.06
N ASP A 190 -99.69 -66.60 -30.13
CA ASP A 190 -100.95 -66.15 -29.54
C ASP A 190 -102.06 -65.95 -30.59
N PRO A 191 -103.22 -66.64 -30.47
CA PRO A 191 -104.29 -66.58 -31.47
C PRO A 191 -105.03 -65.23 -31.52
N ASN A 192 -104.82 -64.34 -30.55
CA ASN A 192 -105.48 -63.03 -30.46
C ASN A 192 -104.56 -61.89 -30.91
N THR A 193 -103.52 -62.19 -31.70
CA THR A 193 -102.63 -61.18 -32.26
C THR A 193 -102.43 -61.34 -33.76
N GLU A 194 -102.30 -60.22 -34.46
CA GLU A 194 -102.04 -60.16 -35.89
C GLU A 194 -100.90 -59.17 -36.16
N LEU A 195 -99.75 -59.66 -36.63
CA LEU A 195 -98.65 -58.80 -37.08
C LEU A 195 -98.97 -58.29 -38.49
N ILE A 196 -99.42 -57.04 -38.57
CA ILE A 196 -99.90 -56.43 -39.81
C ILE A 196 -98.73 -56.10 -40.75
N LYS A 197 -97.69 -55.49 -40.20
CA LYS A 197 -96.56 -55.03 -40.99
C LYS A 197 -95.31 -54.85 -40.15
N THR A 198 -94.18 -55.13 -40.77
CA THR A 198 -92.86 -54.85 -40.24
C THR A 198 -92.19 -53.79 -41.12
N PHE A 199 -91.68 -52.72 -40.50
CA PHE A 199 -90.89 -51.68 -41.15
C PHE A 199 -89.40 -51.81 -40.78
N LYS A 200 -88.51 -51.48 -41.71
CA LYS A 200 -87.09 -51.21 -41.44
C LYS A 200 -86.89 -49.70 -41.42
N GLY A 201 -86.48 -49.14 -40.29
CA GLY A 201 -86.59 -47.71 -40.01
C GLY A 201 -88.05 -47.23 -40.07
N LEU A 202 -88.25 -45.91 -40.14
CA LEU A 202 -89.59 -45.33 -40.27
C LEU A 202 -89.77 -44.59 -41.61
N PRO A 203 -90.19 -45.29 -42.69
CA PRO A 203 -90.61 -44.63 -43.92
C PRO A 203 -91.97 -43.95 -43.70
N ALA A 204 -91.96 -42.64 -43.37
CA ALA A 204 -93.12 -41.90 -42.90
C ALA A 204 -94.38 -42.04 -43.80
N GLU A 205 -94.23 -41.98 -45.13
CA GLU A 205 -95.37 -42.13 -46.05
C GLU A 205 -95.95 -43.54 -46.08
N ALA A 206 -95.10 -44.58 -46.04
CA ALA A 206 -95.54 -45.97 -46.05
C ALA A 206 -96.18 -46.36 -44.71
N PHE A 207 -95.67 -45.81 -43.60
CA PHE A 207 -96.27 -45.95 -42.27
C PHE A 207 -97.64 -45.27 -42.23
N ARG A 208 -97.75 -44.01 -42.70
CA ARG A 208 -99.03 -43.28 -42.82
C ARG A 208 -100.07 -44.06 -43.63
N LYS A 209 -99.71 -44.56 -44.83
CA LYS A 209 -100.62 -45.38 -45.65
C LYS A 209 -101.12 -46.63 -44.91
N THR A 210 -100.26 -47.23 -44.09
CA THR A 210 -100.62 -48.42 -43.30
C THR A 210 -101.58 -48.06 -42.17
N LEU A 211 -101.36 -46.95 -41.46
CA LEU A 211 -102.29 -46.44 -40.44
C LEU A 211 -103.68 -46.18 -41.03
N ASN A 212 -103.74 -45.48 -42.17
CA ASN A 212 -105.00 -45.12 -42.82
C ASN A 212 -105.79 -46.36 -43.32
N SER A 213 -105.11 -47.49 -43.59
CA SER A 213 -105.76 -48.74 -44.01
C SER A 213 -106.41 -49.53 -42.86
N LEU A 214 -106.07 -49.24 -41.60
CA LEU A 214 -106.47 -50.05 -40.44
C LEU A 214 -107.65 -49.47 -39.64
N GLY A 215 -107.94 -48.17 -39.76
CA GLY A 215 -109.08 -47.51 -39.09
C GLY A 215 -109.02 -47.56 -37.55
N ASN A 216 -110.19 -47.50 -36.89
CA ASN A 216 -110.34 -47.44 -35.41
C ASN A 216 -110.15 -48.82 -34.71
N GLN A 217 -109.10 -49.56 -35.03
CA GLN A 217 -108.81 -50.87 -34.42
C GLN A 217 -107.78 -50.75 -33.29
N SER A 218 -107.74 -51.72 -32.36
CA SER A 218 -106.73 -51.78 -31.30
C SER A 218 -105.34 -52.02 -31.87
N LEU A 219 -104.63 -50.93 -32.17
CA LEU A 219 -103.33 -50.93 -32.82
C LEU A 219 -102.20 -50.74 -31.81
N TYR A 220 -101.17 -51.57 -31.92
CA TYR A 220 -99.96 -51.48 -31.12
C TYR A 220 -98.77 -51.29 -32.06
N VAL A 221 -97.88 -50.39 -31.69
CA VAL A 221 -96.63 -50.13 -32.40
C VAL A 221 -95.49 -50.49 -31.47
N PHE A 222 -94.73 -51.53 -31.83
CA PHE A 222 -93.48 -51.85 -31.15
C PHE A 222 -92.32 -51.29 -31.98
N ALA A 223 -91.65 -50.28 -31.45
CA ALA A 223 -90.49 -49.66 -32.06
C ALA A 223 -89.22 -50.04 -31.31
N PHE A 224 -88.17 -50.38 -32.04
CA PHE A 224 -86.95 -50.94 -31.45
C PHE A 224 -86.08 -49.92 -30.73
N ASN A 225 -86.40 -48.63 -30.78
CA ASN A 225 -85.86 -47.64 -29.87
C ASN A 225 -86.88 -46.51 -29.61
N ASP A 226 -86.66 -45.70 -28.58
CA ASP A 226 -87.53 -44.58 -28.21
C ASP A 226 -87.56 -43.50 -29.30
N GLU A 227 -86.49 -43.34 -30.08
CA GLU A 227 -86.43 -42.38 -31.19
C GLU A 227 -87.42 -42.76 -32.31
N LEU A 228 -87.39 -44.01 -32.78
CA LEU A 228 -88.33 -44.55 -33.76
C LEU A 228 -89.76 -44.52 -33.23
N ALA A 229 -89.95 -44.83 -31.94
CA ALA A 229 -91.24 -44.74 -31.28
C ALA A 229 -91.80 -43.31 -31.32
N SER A 230 -90.95 -42.32 -31.00
CA SER A 230 -91.28 -40.89 -31.06
C SER A 230 -91.60 -40.43 -32.47
N GLN A 231 -90.81 -40.86 -33.46
CA GLN A 231 -91.07 -40.53 -34.86
C GLN A 231 -92.40 -41.14 -35.33
N ALA A 232 -92.70 -42.39 -34.97
CA ALA A 232 -93.96 -43.06 -35.29
C ALA A 232 -95.16 -42.34 -34.64
N TRP A 233 -95.02 -41.94 -33.37
CA TRP A 233 -96.02 -41.16 -32.65
C TRP A 233 -96.28 -39.79 -33.31
N LYS A 234 -95.23 -39.09 -33.76
CA LYS A 234 -95.37 -37.82 -34.49
C LYS A 234 -96.14 -38.00 -35.80
N VAL A 235 -95.89 -39.07 -36.55
CA VAL A 235 -96.65 -39.38 -37.77
C VAL A 235 -98.12 -39.65 -37.43
N ALA A 236 -98.40 -40.45 -36.41
CA ALA A 236 -99.77 -40.74 -35.97
C ALA A 236 -100.52 -39.49 -35.49
N ARG A 237 -99.83 -38.60 -34.76
CA ARG A 237 -100.39 -37.32 -34.29
C ARG A 237 -100.76 -36.39 -35.43
N ASN A 238 -99.96 -36.37 -36.50
CA ASN A 238 -100.26 -35.57 -37.69
C ASN A 238 -101.52 -36.09 -38.43
N GLU A 239 -101.87 -37.36 -38.27
CA GLU A 239 -103.12 -37.95 -38.80
C GLU A 239 -104.28 -37.93 -37.77
N GLY A 240 -104.05 -37.48 -36.53
CA GLY A 240 -105.06 -37.40 -35.47
C GLY A 240 -105.49 -38.75 -34.87
N VAL A 241 -104.69 -39.81 -35.04
CA VAL A 241 -104.99 -41.18 -34.57
C VAL A 241 -104.11 -41.64 -33.40
N GLU A 242 -103.27 -40.76 -32.84
CA GLU A 242 -102.28 -41.11 -31.82
C GLU A 242 -102.88 -41.72 -30.55
N ASN A 243 -104.09 -41.30 -30.15
CA ASN A 243 -104.77 -41.82 -28.96
C ASN A 243 -105.38 -43.21 -29.15
N GLN A 244 -105.45 -43.69 -30.39
CA GLN A 244 -105.97 -45.03 -30.72
C GLN A 244 -104.86 -46.08 -30.82
N ILE A 245 -103.60 -45.64 -30.77
CA ILE A 245 -102.42 -46.49 -30.97
C ILE A 245 -101.64 -46.54 -29.67
N LYS A 246 -101.26 -47.75 -29.25
CA LYS A 246 -100.35 -47.92 -28.12
C LYS A 246 -98.91 -48.04 -28.62
N PHE A 247 -98.05 -47.12 -28.18
CA PHE A 247 -96.65 -47.09 -28.59
C PHE A 247 -95.75 -47.70 -27.50
N ILE A 248 -94.96 -48.69 -27.88
CA ILE A 248 -93.97 -49.35 -27.04
C ILE A 248 -92.58 -49.08 -27.63
N GLY A 249 -91.74 -48.40 -26.85
CA GLY A 249 -90.34 -48.11 -27.20
C GLY A 249 -89.35 -49.02 -26.48
N VAL A 250 -88.07 -48.80 -26.75
CA VAL A 250 -86.93 -49.43 -26.05
C VAL A 250 -85.85 -48.36 -25.89
N ASP A 251 -85.20 -48.32 -24.73
CA ASP A 251 -84.01 -47.57 -24.32
C ASP A 251 -84.25 -47.07 -22.89
N GLY A 252 -85.38 -46.39 -22.66
CA GLY A 252 -85.79 -45.96 -21.32
C GLY A 252 -84.86 -44.89 -20.73
N LEU A 253 -84.35 -43.98 -21.56
CA LEU A 253 -83.44 -42.92 -21.10
C LEU A 253 -84.17 -41.88 -20.24
N ASN A 254 -83.55 -41.48 -19.12
CA ASN A 254 -83.99 -40.36 -18.28
C ASN A 254 -83.47 -39.01 -18.82
N THR A 255 -84.01 -38.55 -19.94
CA THR A 255 -83.71 -37.23 -20.51
C THR A 255 -85.01 -36.55 -20.95
N LYS A 256 -84.95 -35.23 -21.24
CA LYS A 256 -86.13 -34.46 -21.67
C LYS A 256 -86.86 -35.07 -22.89
N ASP A 257 -86.09 -35.67 -23.79
CA ASP A 257 -86.60 -36.34 -25.00
C ASP A 257 -86.38 -37.87 -24.94
N GLY A 258 -86.22 -38.44 -23.74
CA GLY A 258 -86.01 -39.88 -23.54
C GLY A 258 -87.30 -40.65 -23.24
N GLY A 259 -87.27 -41.98 -23.34
CA GLY A 259 -88.46 -42.83 -23.20
C GLY A 259 -89.23 -42.63 -21.90
N ILE A 260 -88.55 -42.41 -20.76
CA ILE A 260 -89.22 -42.20 -19.47
C ILE A 260 -90.08 -40.94 -19.51
N GLN A 261 -89.52 -39.82 -20.01
CA GLN A 261 -90.26 -38.58 -20.15
C GLN A 261 -91.38 -38.72 -21.19
N MET A 262 -91.16 -39.48 -22.27
CA MET A 262 -92.21 -39.74 -23.26
C MET A 262 -93.37 -40.56 -22.70
N VAL A 263 -93.13 -41.48 -21.76
CA VAL A 263 -94.19 -42.21 -21.03
C VAL A 263 -94.96 -41.27 -20.10
N LEU A 264 -94.27 -40.41 -19.35
CA LEU A 264 -94.88 -39.41 -18.48
C LEU A 264 -95.69 -38.37 -19.26
N ASP A 265 -95.21 -37.93 -20.42
CA ASP A 265 -95.90 -37.04 -21.35
C ASP A 265 -97.09 -37.72 -22.05
N GLY A 266 -97.25 -39.03 -21.89
CA GLY A 266 -98.29 -39.82 -22.54
C GLY A 266 -98.08 -40.06 -24.04
N LYS A 267 -96.88 -39.80 -24.58
CA LYS A 267 -96.50 -40.09 -25.98
C LYS A 267 -96.27 -41.59 -26.20
N LEU A 268 -95.64 -42.25 -25.22
CA LEU A 268 -95.46 -43.70 -25.20
C LEU A 268 -96.33 -44.31 -24.10
N ASN A 269 -96.79 -45.54 -24.31
CA ASN A 269 -97.49 -46.32 -23.29
C ASN A 269 -96.50 -47.04 -22.39
N ALA A 270 -95.42 -47.55 -22.98
CA ALA A 270 -94.31 -48.13 -22.26
C ALA A 270 -93.00 -47.95 -23.05
N THR A 271 -91.88 -48.05 -22.34
CA THR A 271 -90.55 -48.23 -22.92
C THR A 271 -89.82 -49.31 -22.12
N LEU A 272 -89.02 -50.14 -22.78
CA LEU A 272 -88.18 -51.13 -22.10
C LEU A 272 -86.81 -50.53 -21.81
N LEU A 273 -86.38 -50.58 -20.54
CA LEU A 273 -85.07 -50.08 -20.12
C LEU A 273 -83.95 -50.89 -20.78
N TYR A 274 -83.14 -50.23 -21.60
CA TYR A 274 -81.91 -50.79 -22.14
C TYR A 274 -80.70 -50.13 -21.45
N PRO A 275 -80.12 -50.75 -20.40
CA PRO A 275 -79.01 -50.17 -19.67
C PRO A 275 -77.77 -50.03 -20.56
N THR A 276 -76.99 -48.97 -20.33
CA THR A 276 -75.83 -48.63 -21.17
C THR A 276 -74.65 -49.59 -21.02
N GLY A 277 -74.50 -50.20 -19.84
CA GLY A 277 -73.40 -51.13 -19.54
C GLY A 277 -72.02 -50.48 -19.43
N GLY A 278 -71.96 -49.15 -19.39
CA GLY A 278 -70.70 -48.40 -19.43
C GLY A 278 -69.85 -48.62 -18.18
N ALA A 279 -70.44 -48.49 -16.99
CA ALA A 279 -69.74 -48.68 -15.73
C ALA A 279 -69.26 -50.13 -15.55
N GLU A 280 -70.14 -51.10 -15.84
CA GLU A 280 -69.84 -52.53 -15.77
C GLU A 280 -68.71 -52.94 -16.72
N ALA A 281 -68.60 -52.27 -17.89
CA ALA A 281 -67.51 -52.52 -18.83
C ALA A 281 -66.15 -52.06 -18.32
N ILE A 282 -66.08 -50.90 -17.64
CA ILE A 282 -64.83 -50.42 -17.02
C ILE A 282 -64.44 -51.32 -15.84
N GLU A 283 -65.39 -51.66 -14.97
CA GLU A 283 -65.14 -52.56 -13.83
C GLU A 283 -64.67 -53.95 -14.31
N THR A 284 -65.31 -54.49 -15.34
CA THR A 284 -64.90 -55.77 -15.94
C THR A 284 -63.51 -55.68 -16.55
N ALA A 285 -63.15 -54.56 -17.19
CA ALA A 285 -61.80 -54.37 -17.74
C ALA A 285 -60.72 -54.34 -16.64
N ILE A 286 -60.99 -53.64 -15.52
CA ILE A 286 -60.10 -53.64 -14.35
C ILE A 286 -59.94 -55.06 -13.79
N ASN A 287 -61.05 -55.80 -13.64
CA ASN A 287 -61.04 -57.17 -13.14
C ASN A 287 -60.25 -58.12 -14.05
N ILE A 288 -60.40 -57.99 -15.37
CA ILE A 288 -59.60 -58.75 -16.36
C ILE A 288 -58.11 -58.45 -16.21
N TYR A 289 -57.74 -57.17 -16.10
CA TYR A 289 -56.34 -56.77 -15.92
C TYR A 289 -55.74 -57.37 -14.64
N ASN A 290 -56.53 -57.41 -13.56
CA ASN A 290 -56.17 -58.02 -12.28
C ASN A 290 -56.18 -59.57 -12.30
N GLY A 291 -56.33 -60.20 -13.48
CA GLY A 291 -56.27 -61.65 -13.65
C GLY A 291 -57.57 -62.41 -13.37
N GLN A 292 -58.69 -61.72 -13.15
CA GLN A 292 -59.99 -62.37 -12.99
C GLN A 292 -60.56 -62.77 -14.35
N THR A 293 -61.17 -63.95 -14.42
CA THR A 293 -61.82 -64.43 -15.64
C THR A 293 -63.32 -64.15 -15.58
N PRO A 294 -63.85 -63.19 -16.34
CA PRO A 294 -65.28 -62.91 -16.35
C PRO A 294 -66.07 -64.04 -17.04
N PRO A 295 -67.37 -64.20 -16.74
CA PRO A 295 -68.22 -65.08 -17.52
C PRO A 295 -68.26 -64.62 -18.98
N LYS A 296 -68.48 -65.54 -19.92
CA LYS A 296 -68.50 -65.24 -21.37
C LYS A 296 -69.56 -64.19 -21.75
N ARG A 297 -70.60 -64.07 -20.93
CA ARG A 297 -71.70 -63.10 -21.07
C ARG A 297 -72.08 -62.55 -19.70
N ILE A 298 -72.05 -61.24 -19.55
CA ILE A 298 -72.61 -60.50 -18.41
C ILE A 298 -73.94 -59.92 -18.88
N LYS A 299 -75.04 -60.45 -18.34
CA LYS A 299 -76.41 -60.04 -18.69
C LYS A 299 -76.79 -58.83 -17.85
N LEU A 300 -77.13 -57.72 -18.50
CA LEU A 300 -77.72 -56.57 -17.83
C LEU A 300 -79.25 -56.75 -17.74
N SER A 301 -79.83 -56.36 -16.61
CA SER A 301 -81.27 -56.47 -16.38
C SER A 301 -82.04 -55.42 -17.17
N THR A 302 -83.14 -55.84 -17.78
CA THR A 302 -84.13 -54.96 -18.42
C THR A 302 -85.39 -54.90 -17.55
N THR A 303 -86.16 -53.82 -17.68
CA THR A 303 -87.49 -53.71 -17.03
C THR A 303 -88.42 -52.89 -17.91
N ILE A 304 -89.72 -53.15 -17.83
CA ILE A 304 -90.73 -52.34 -18.51
C ILE A 304 -90.97 -51.07 -17.68
N ILE A 305 -90.91 -49.93 -18.34
CA ILE A 305 -91.24 -48.63 -17.76
C ILE A 305 -92.54 -48.15 -18.40
N ASP A 306 -93.60 -48.07 -17.61
CA ASP A 306 -94.92 -47.60 -18.02
C ASP A 306 -95.44 -46.53 -17.06
N ARG A 307 -96.69 -46.09 -17.23
CA ARG A 307 -97.26 -45.04 -16.39
C ARG A 307 -97.34 -45.40 -14.89
N LEU A 308 -97.26 -46.69 -14.52
CA LEU A 308 -97.35 -47.13 -13.12
C LEU A 308 -96.03 -46.94 -12.37
N ASN A 309 -94.89 -47.00 -13.06
CA ASN A 309 -93.56 -46.92 -12.43
C ASN A 309 -92.66 -45.79 -12.96
N ALA A 310 -93.04 -45.10 -14.05
CA ALA A 310 -92.20 -44.08 -14.69
C ALA A 310 -91.79 -42.94 -13.74
N GLU A 311 -92.67 -42.50 -12.83
CA GLU A 311 -92.34 -41.44 -11.88
C GLU A 311 -91.27 -41.88 -10.87
N ILE A 312 -91.40 -43.10 -10.34
CA ILE A 312 -90.39 -43.67 -9.43
C ILE A 312 -89.07 -43.84 -10.17
N MET A 313 -89.10 -44.37 -11.39
CA MET A 313 -87.90 -44.54 -12.22
C MET A 313 -87.21 -43.21 -12.51
N ARG A 314 -87.96 -42.16 -12.90
CA ARG A 314 -87.41 -40.81 -13.09
C ARG A 314 -86.74 -40.31 -11.82
N ASN A 315 -87.43 -40.38 -10.67
CA ASN A 315 -86.87 -39.91 -9.40
C ASN A 315 -85.61 -40.68 -8.98
N GLN A 316 -85.53 -41.99 -9.25
CA GLN A 316 -84.31 -42.78 -9.01
C GLN A 316 -83.16 -42.34 -9.92
N PHE A 317 -83.39 -42.17 -11.21
CA PHE A 317 -82.37 -41.70 -12.14
C PHE A 317 -81.93 -40.26 -11.86
N ASP A 318 -82.84 -39.36 -11.48
CA ASP A 318 -82.51 -38.00 -11.06
C ASP A 318 -81.57 -38.03 -9.84
N LYS A 319 -81.84 -38.93 -8.88
CA LYS A 319 -80.96 -39.09 -7.71
C LYS A 319 -79.58 -39.63 -8.09
N ILE A 320 -79.50 -40.56 -9.05
CA ILE A 320 -78.24 -41.07 -9.58
C ILE A 320 -77.44 -39.95 -10.26
N ILE A 321 -78.08 -39.11 -11.08
CA ILE A 321 -77.44 -37.97 -11.74
C ILE A 321 -76.93 -36.96 -10.70
N GLU A 322 -77.70 -36.67 -9.65
CA GLU A 322 -77.28 -35.82 -8.54
C GLU A 322 -76.03 -36.38 -7.84
N GLN A 323 -76.02 -37.70 -7.53
CA GLN A 323 -74.88 -38.38 -6.92
C GLN A 323 -73.64 -38.37 -7.83
N GLN A 324 -73.81 -38.56 -9.14
CA GLN A 324 -72.73 -38.44 -10.11
C GLN A 324 -72.08 -37.05 -10.08
N GLY A 325 -72.88 -35.98 -10.05
CA GLY A 325 -72.37 -34.62 -9.92
C GLY A 325 -71.59 -34.38 -8.61
N VAL A 326 -72.00 -35.00 -7.49
CA VAL A 326 -71.24 -34.95 -6.23
C VAL A 326 -69.88 -35.66 -6.37
N ILE A 327 -69.87 -36.84 -6.99
CA ILE A 327 -68.63 -37.61 -7.22
C ILE A 327 -67.64 -36.82 -8.08
N GLU A 328 -68.09 -36.23 -9.18
CA GLU A 328 -67.22 -35.41 -10.06
C GLU A 328 -66.58 -34.24 -9.30
N ASN A 329 -67.37 -33.56 -8.48
CA ASN A 329 -66.88 -32.48 -7.63
C ASN A 329 -65.85 -32.97 -6.61
N GLN A 330 -66.07 -34.15 -6.00
CA GLN A 330 -65.12 -34.75 -5.06
C GLN A 330 -63.82 -35.15 -5.75
N VAL A 331 -63.88 -35.81 -6.92
CA VAL A 331 -62.69 -36.19 -7.70
C VAL A 331 -61.88 -34.94 -8.09
N SER A 332 -62.56 -33.87 -8.53
CA SER A 332 -61.92 -32.59 -8.85
C SER A 332 -61.26 -31.94 -7.62
N ALA A 333 -61.94 -31.98 -6.46
CA ALA A 333 -61.40 -31.46 -5.20
C ALA A 333 -60.15 -32.23 -4.75
N VAL A 334 -60.16 -33.57 -4.83
CA VAL A 334 -59.00 -34.42 -4.51
C VAL A 334 -57.83 -34.11 -5.44
N LYS A 335 -58.08 -33.93 -6.74
CA LYS A 335 -57.05 -33.54 -7.71
C LYS A 335 -56.43 -32.18 -7.35
N LYS A 336 -57.25 -31.19 -7.03
CA LYS A 336 -56.75 -29.87 -6.59
C LYS A 336 -55.96 -29.96 -5.28
N GLN A 337 -56.41 -30.78 -4.34
CA GLN A 337 -55.71 -31.00 -3.07
C GLN A 337 -54.35 -31.69 -3.25
N THR A 338 -54.27 -32.68 -4.14
CA THR A 338 -53.01 -33.38 -4.45
C THR A 338 -52.01 -32.46 -5.16
N GLU A 339 -52.45 -31.61 -6.08
CA GLU A 339 -51.62 -30.57 -6.70
C GLU A 339 -51.08 -29.56 -5.67
N LEU A 340 -51.95 -29.10 -4.75
CA LEU A 340 -51.55 -28.21 -3.66
C LEU A 340 -50.55 -28.88 -2.71
N TYR A 341 -50.80 -30.12 -2.31
CA TYR A 341 -49.91 -30.89 -1.44
C TYR A 341 -48.54 -31.11 -2.09
N SER A 342 -48.51 -31.48 -3.38
CA SER A 342 -47.27 -31.63 -4.14
C SER A 342 -46.47 -30.33 -4.19
N SER A 343 -47.14 -29.21 -4.47
CA SER A 343 -46.53 -27.88 -4.48
C SER A 343 -45.98 -27.48 -3.10
N GLN A 344 -46.72 -27.75 -2.02
CA GLN A 344 -46.28 -27.48 -0.65
C GLN A 344 -45.07 -28.35 -0.26
N LYS A 345 -45.06 -29.63 -0.64
CA LYS A 345 -43.95 -30.55 -0.38
C LYS A 345 -42.67 -30.08 -1.08
N GLU A 346 -42.77 -29.63 -2.33
CA GLU A 346 -41.63 -29.08 -3.05
C GLU A 346 -41.12 -27.78 -2.43
N LEU A 347 -42.00 -26.84 -2.08
CA LEU A 347 -41.63 -25.63 -1.35
C LEU A 347 -40.93 -25.94 -0.02
N PHE A 348 -41.39 -26.96 0.71
CA PHE A 348 -40.76 -27.40 1.95
C PHE A 348 -39.35 -28.01 1.71
N ARG A 349 -39.16 -28.80 0.65
CA ARG A 349 -37.82 -29.31 0.29
C ARG A 349 -36.86 -28.16 0.01
N TRP A 350 -37.29 -27.17 -0.78
CA TRP A 350 -36.47 -26.00 -1.11
C TRP A 350 -36.15 -25.14 0.11
N SER A 351 -37.11 -24.96 1.04
CA SER A 351 -36.86 -24.19 2.25
C SER A 351 -35.86 -24.87 3.19
N VAL A 352 -35.92 -26.21 3.34
CA VAL A 352 -34.92 -26.99 4.09
C VAL A 352 -33.53 -26.88 3.46
N VAL A 353 -33.43 -26.97 2.13
CA VAL A 353 -32.19 -26.77 1.39
C VAL A 353 -31.58 -25.38 1.67
N LEU A 354 -32.39 -24.33 1.57
CA LEU A 354 -31.95 -22.95 1.81
C LEU A 354 -31.51 -22.74 3.27
N LEU A 355 -32.21 -23.36 4.23
CA LEU A 355 -31.84 -23.32 5.64
C LEU A 355 -30.46 -23.95 5.89
N ILE A 356 -30.20 -25.14 5.31
CA ILE A 356 -28.90 -25.81 5.42
C ILE A 356 -27.79 -24.94 4.80
N LEU A 357 -28.04 -24.38 3.62
CA LEU A 357 -27.10 -23.47 2.96
C LEU A 357 -26.79 -22.24 3.83
N MET A 358 -27.81 -21.63 4.45
CA MET A 358 -27.67 -20.51 5.38
C MET A 358 -26.78 -20.87 6.57
N PHE A 359 -27.00 -22.03 7.21
CA PHE A 359 -26.16 -22.50 8.31
C PHE A 359 -24.70 -22.73 7.88
N CYS A 360 -24.46 -23.30 6.70
CA CYS A 360 -23.12 -23.47 6.16
C CYS A 360 -22.41 -22.13 5.91
N LEU A 361 -23.12 -21.13 5.37
CA LEU A 361 -22.57 -19.79 5.15
C LEU A 361 -22.25 -19.08 6.46
N VAL A 362 -23.11 -19.18 7.47
CA VAL A 362 -22.86 -18.63 8.81
C VAL A 362 -21.63 -19.28 9.46
N ALA A 363 -21.52 -20.62 9.40
CA ALA A 363 -20.35 -21.33 9.91
C ALA A 363 -19.06 -20.91 9.19
N TYR A 364 -19.12 -20.72 7.86
CA TYR A 364 -17.99 -20.25 7.07
C TYR A 364 -17.60 -18.80 7.42
N ALA A 365 -18.57 -17.91 7.62
CA ALA A 365 -18.32 -16.54 8.06
C ALA A 365 -17.64 -16.49 9.44
N ILE A 366 -18.12 -17.29 10.40
CA ILE A 366 -17.49 -17.41 11.73
C ILE A 366 -16.04 -17.91 11.61
N TYR A 367 -15.80 -18.92 10.76
CA TYR A 367 -14.45 -19.41 10.48
C TYR A 367 -13.53 -18.31 9.92
N LEU A 368 -14.00 -17.54 8.93
CA LEU A 368 -13.25 -16.42 8.35
C LEU A 368 -12.92 -15.34 9.38
N ILE A 369 -13.90 -14.95 10.20
CA ILE A 369 -13.69 -13.96 11.29
C ILE A 369 -12.59 -14.45 12.24
N TYR A 370 -12.62 -15.73 12.62
CA TYR A 370 -11.61 -16.30 13.51
C TYR A 370 -10.22 -16.36 12.85
N ALA A 371 -10.15 -16.75 11.57
CA ALA A 371 -8.90 -16.77 10.80
C ALA A 371 -8.28 -15.37 10.64
N ILE A 372 -9.11 -14.36 10.35
CA ILE A 372 -8.69 -12.95 10.26
C ILE A 372 -8.20 -12.46 11.62
N LYS A 373 -8.90 -12.78 12.72
CA LYS A 373 -8.49 -12.38 14.07
C LYS A 373 -7.12 -12.94 14.45
N ILE A 374 -6.85 -14.21 14.12
CA ILE A 374 -5.53 -14.82 14.35
C ILE A 374 -4.46 -14.14 13.49
N LYS A 375 -4.71 -13.91 12.20
CA LYS A 375 -3.75 -13.24 11.32
C LYS A 375 -3.46 -11.81 11.75
N ASN A 376 -4.48 -11.05 12.16
CA ASN A 376 -4.30 -9.69 12.67
C ASN A 376 -3.45 -9.68 13.94
N LYS A 377 -3.68 -10.62 14.86
CA LYS A 377 -2.83 -10.75 16.06
C LYS A 377 -1.38 -11.11 15.72
N GLN A 378 -1.15 -11.93 14.69
CA GLN A 378 0.21 -12.21 14.20
C GLN A 378 0.83 -10.98 13.56
N LEU A 379 0.06 -10.20 12.80
CA LEU A 379 0.52 -8.99 12.14
C LEU A 379 0.88 -7.91 13.17
N THR A 380 0.07 -7.70 14.21
CA THR A 380 0.39 -6.73 15.28
C THR A 380 1.67 -7.11 16.00
N LEU A 381 1.84 -8.39 16.38
CA LEU A 381 3.08 -8.86 17.01
C LEU A 381 4.30 -8.73 16.10
N THR A 382 4.12 -8.90 14.79
CA THR A 382 5.21 -8.73 13.80
C THR A 382 5.56 -7.27 13.63
N ASN A 383 4.57 -6.38 13.53
CA ASN A 383 4.78 -4.94 13.44
C ASN A 383 5.46 -4.39 14.70
N GLU A 384 5.06 -4.84 15.90
CA GLU A 384 5.73 -4.47 17.15
C GLU A 384 7.21 -4.90 17.13
N ARG A 385 7.51 -6.13 16.69
CA ARG A 385 8.90 -6.59 16.55
C ARG A 385 9.68 -5.75 15.54
N ILE A 386 9.10 -5.44 14.39
CA ILE A 386 9.73 -4.62 13.36
C ILE A 386 10.01 -3.21 13.90
N THR A 387 9.07 -2.61 14.62
CA THR A 387 9.26 -1.29 15.24
C THR A 387 10.39 -1.32 16.26
N ILE A 388 10.43 -2.34 17.12
CA ILE A 388 11.53 -2.51 18.10
C ILE A 388 12.87 -2.66 17.37
N GLN A 389 12.94 -3.51 16.34
CA GLN A 389 14.16 -3.70 15.54
C GLN A 389 14.59 -2.41 14.83
N ARG A 390 13.65 -1.67 14.26
CA ARG A 390 13.92 -0.39 13.60
C ARG A 390 14.50 0.62 14.60
N ASN A 391 13.88 0.76 15.77
CA ASN A 391 14.36 1.68 16.80
C ASN A 391 15.75 1.26 17.31
N GLN A 392 16.02 -0.05 17.43
CA GLN A 392 17.35 -0.55 17.76
C GLN A 392 18.38 -0.22 16.67
N ILE A 393 18.04 -0.41 15.39
CA ILE A 393 18.91 -0.08 14.27
C ILE A 393 19.20 1.42 14.25
N GLU A 394 18.20 2.26 14.47
CA GLU A 394 18.34 3.71 14.51
C GLU A 394 19.25 4.17 15.66
N MET A 395 19.09 3.59 16.84
CA MET A 395 19.96 3.82 17.99
C MET A 395 21.42 3.41 17.70
N ILE A 396 21.63 2.21 17.13
CA ILE A 396 22.97 1.74 16.75
C ILE A 396 23.58 2.62 15.66
N ALA A 397 22.79 3.07 14.69
CA ALA A 397 23.26 3.93 13.62
C ALA A 397 23.71 5.31 14.15
N ASP A 398 22.99 5.86 15.13
CA ASP A 398 23.36 7.13 15.75
C ASP A 398 24.63 6.98 16.60
N GLU A 399 24.74 5.91 17.40
CA GLU A 399 25.96 5.59 18.17
C GLU A 399 27.18 5.40 17.25
N LEU A 400 27.00 4.68 16.14
CA LEU A 400 28.05 4.48 15.14
C LEU A 400 28.47 5.81 14.50
N LYS A 401 27.50 6.69 14.22
CA LYS A 401 27.77 8.00 13.64
C LYS A 401 28.60 8.86 14.60
N GLN A 402 28.20 8.95 15.87
CA GLN A 402 28.93 9.69 16.90
C GLN A 402 30.36 9.15 17.08
N SER A 403 30.52 7.82 17.11
CA SER A 403 31.83 7.17 17.17
C SER A 403 32.71 7.49 15.95
N ASN A 404 32.13 7.48 14.77
CA ASN A 404 32.86 7.78 13.53
C ASN A 404 33.26 9.26 13.44
N GLU A 405 32.39 10.18 13.86
CA GLU A 405 32.69 11.61 13.92
C GLU A 405 33.83 11.91 14.90
N ALA A 406 33.82 11.31 16.10
CA ALA A 406 34.91 11.43 17.06
C ALA A 406 36.25 10.93 16.47
N ARG A 407 36.21 9.80 15.75
CA ARG A 407 37.39 9.23 15.06
C ARG A 407 37.92 10.14 13.95
N VAL A 408 37.05 10.75 13.16
CA VAL A 408 37.44 11.70 12.11
C VAL A 408 38.08 12.94 12.70
N ASN A 409 37.45 13.55 13.71
CA ASN A 409 37.97 14.75 14.40
C ASN A 409 39.35 14.51 15.03
N PHE A 410 39.56 13.30 15.55
CA PHE A 410 40.86 12.88 16.07
C PHE A 410 41.97 12.89 15.01
N PHE A 411 41.74 12.24 13.86
CA PHE A 411 42.75 12.19 12.78
C PHE A 411 43.05 13.58 12.21
N THR A 412 42.04 14.45 12.14
CA THR A 412 42.20 15.86 11.76
C THR A 412 43.10 16.60 12.76
N GLY A 413 42.87 16.42 14.06
CA GLY A 413 43.70 17.03 15.11
C GLY A 413 45.15 16.53 15.14
N LEU A 414 45.37 15.22 14.98
CA LEU A 414 46.72 14.65 14.89
C LEU A 414 47.51 15.17 13.69
N SER A 415 46.84 15.28 12.53
CA SER A 415 47.47 15.81 11.31
C SER A 415 48.03 17.22 11.54
N HIS A 416 47.31 18.04 12.32
CA HIS A 416 47.77 19.37 12.70
C HIS A 416 49.00 19.33 13.62
N GLU A 417 48.95 18.51 14.67
CA GLU A 417 50.06 18.38 15.64
C GLU A 417 51.35 17.85 15.01
N PHE A 418 51.27 17.10 13.91
CA PHE A 418 52.43 16.70 13.11
C PHE A 418 52.94 17.80 12.17
N LYS A 419 52.05 18.53 11.49
CA LYS A 419 52.44 19.52 10.47
C LYS A 419 53.21 20.71 11.05
N THR A 420 52.86 21.18 12.25
CA THR A 420 53.53 22.33 12.88
C THR A 420 55.02 22.08 13.24
N PRO A 421 55.40 21.02 13.97
CA PRO A 421 56.81 20.74 14.23
C PRO A 421 57.60 20.44 12.95
N ILE A 422 56.98 19.76 11.96
CA ILE A 422 57.61 19.52 10.66
C ILE A 422 57.89 20.84 9.93
N THR A 423 56.94 21.79 9.94
CA THR A 423 57.11 23.11 9.33
C THR A 423 58.27 23.87 9.98
N LEU A 424 58.36 23.85 11.32
CA LEU A 424 59.44 24.51 12.05
C LEU A 424 60.80 23.85 11.80
N ILE A 425 60.88 22.52 11.74
CA ILE A 425 62.12 21.79 11.41
C ILE A 425 62.60 22.15 10.01
N LEU A 426 61.71 22.07 9.02
CA LEU A 426 62.04 22.38 7.62
C LEU A 426 62.47 23.84 7.45
N SER A 427 61.72 24.78 8.03
CA SER A 427 62.03 26.20 7.95
C SER A 427 63.35 26.56 8.66
N SER A 428 63.63 25.93 9.80
CA SER A 428 64.90 26.10 10.52
C SER A 428 66.07 25.52 9.74
N LEU A 429 65.91 24.35 9.10
CA LEU A 429 66.92 23.76 8.21
C LEU A 429 67.21 24.64 6.99
N GLU A 430 66.19 25.23 6.37
CA GLU A 430 66.34 26.22 5.30
C GLU A 430 67.12 27.45 5.80
N SER A 431 66.75 28.01 6.96
CA SER A 431 67.43 29.15 7.59
C SER A 431 68.91 28.86 7.88
N LEU A 432 69.22 27.66 8.39
CA LEU A 432 70.60 27.22 8.60
C LEU A 432 71.39 27.22 7.29
N LYS A 433 70.82 26.66 6.23
CA LYS A 433 71.45 26.57 4.91
C LYS A 433 71.81 27.94 4.32
N ASP A 434 70.96 28.96 4.53
CA ASP A 434 71.24 30.33 4.07
C ASP A 434 72.22 31.07 4.99
N THR A 435 72.13 30.87 6.32
CA THR A 435 73.06 31.45 7.29
C THR A 435 74.48 30.89 7.13
N PHE A 436 74.64 29.61 6.78
CA PHE A 436 75.96 29.03 6.46
C PHE A 436 76.58 29.61 5.17
N LYS A 437 75.79 30.26 4.29
CA LYS A 437 76.32 31.00 3.13
C LYS A 437 76.78 32.43 3.47
N SER A 438 76.21 33.07 4.49
CA SER A 438 76.64 34.39 4.97
C SER A 438 77.49 34.26 6.25
N LYS A 439 78.81 34.38 6.13
CA LYS A 439 79.72 34.32 7.29
C LYS A 439 79.33 35.35 8.37
N GLY A 440 78.87 34.93 9.55
CA GLY A 440 78.78 35.86 10.68
C GLY A 440 78.08 35.44 11.98
N THR A 441 77.09 34.55 12.00
CA THR A 441 76.29 34.29 13.23
C THR A 441 76.22 32.83 13.64
N LYS A 442 76.27 32.56 14.96
CA LYS A 442 76.12 31.22 15.53
C LYS A 442 74.68 30.73 15.33
N PRO A 443 74.43 29.58 14.70
CA PRO A 443 73.08 29.05 14.45
C PRO A 443 72.46 28.35 15.67
N SER A 444 72.70 28.86 16.89
CA SER A 444 72.30 28.16 18.12
C SER A 444 70.78 28.02 18.24
N TYR A 445 70.03 29.05 17.85
CA TYR A 445 68.58 29.07 17.96
C TYR A 445 67.88 28.09 17.00
N GLU A 446 68.28 28.06 15.72
CA GLU A 446 67.68 27.14 14.74
C GLU A 446 67.98 25.67 15.04
N ILE A 447 69.17 25.35 15.53
CA ILE A 447 69.53 23.98 15.95
C ILE A 447 68.70 23.55 17.16
N GLU A 448 68.54 24.44 18.15
CA GLU A 448 67.70 24.19 19.32
C GLU A 448 66.23 23.98 18.91
N LEU A 449 65.72 24.79 17.97
CA LEU A 449 64.35 24.68 17.47
C LEU A 449 64.11 23.38 16.68
N ILE A 450 65.07 22.91 15.88
CA ILE A 450 65.00 21.60 15.20
C ILE A 450 64.95 20.46 16.22
N ASN A 451 65.83 20.49 17.23
CA ASN A 451 65.90 19.45 18.25
C ASN A 451 64.61 19.40 19.08
N LYS A 452 64.13 20.56 19.56
CA LYS A 452 62.87 20.69 20.32
C LYS A 452 61.68 20.11 19.55
N ASN A 453 61.53 20.45 18.26
CA ASN A 453 60.40 20.00 17.45
C ASN A 453 60.54 18.53 17.01
N SER A 454 61.75 18.01 16.82
CA SER A 454 61.98 16.60 16.52
C SER A 454 61.59 15.71 17.69
N ASN A 455 61.96 16.11 18.92
CA ASN A 455 61.56 15.41 20.14
C ASN A 455 60.04 15.48 20.37
N ARG A 456 59.39 16.58 20.01
CA ARG A 456 57.93 16.70 20.04
C ARG A 456 57.26 15.73 19.07
N LEU A 457 57.76 15.60 17.84
CA LEU A 457 57.23 14.68 16.84
C LEU A 457 57.39 13.21 17.29
N LEU A 458 58.55 12.85 17.84
CA LEU A 458 58.81 11.51 18.36
C LEU A 458 57.81 11.13 19.46
N ARG A 459 57.57 12.03 20.43
CA ARG A 459 56.57 11.83 21.49
C ARG A 459 55.15 11.59 20.95
N LEU A 460 54.77 12.30 19.88
CA LEU A 460 53.44 12.13 19.26
C LEU A 460 53.30 10.76 18.56
N VAL A 461 54.36 10.28 17.91
CA VAL A 461 54.41 8.95 17.30
C VAL A 461 54.32 7.86 18.37
N ASP A 462 55.07 8.00 19.47
CA ASP A 462 55.04 7.04 20.58
C ASP A 462 53.64 6.97 21.23
N ASN A 463 52.99 8.12 21.47
CA ASN A 463 51.63 8.17 21.99
C ASN A 463 50.61 7.49 21.06
N LEU A 464 50.78 7.62 19.74
CA LEU A 464 49.91 6.97 18.76
C LEU A 464 50.11 5.44 18.75
N LEU A 465 51.35 4.98 18.83
CA LEU A 465 51.68 3.56 18.90
C LEU A 465 51.18 2.93 20.19
N ASP A 466 51.29 3.63 21.32
CA ASP A 466 50.77 3.17 22.61
C ASP A 466 49.24 3.10 22.60
N PHE A 467 48.56 4.11 22.03
CA PHE A 467 47.12 4.08 21.84
C PHE A 467 46.65 2.84 21.06
N ARG A 468 47.31 2.54 19.93
CA ARG A 468 47.00 1.33 19.14
C ARG A 468 47.25 0.03 19.90
N LYS A 469 48.30 -0.03 20.71
CA LYS A 469 48.60 -1.23 21.51
C LYS A 469 47.55 -1.46 22.59
N VAL A 470 47.06 -0.38 23.23
CA VAL A 470 46.00 -0.41 24.23
C VAL A 470 44.64 -0.80 23.62
N GLU A 471 44.24 -0.18 22.49
CA GLU A 471 42.99 -0.48 21.78
C GLU A 471 42.90 -1.95 21.36
N ASN A 472 44.01 -2.52 20.87
CA ASN A 472 44.09 -3.92 20.46
C ASN A 472 44.31 -4.90 21.63
N LYS A 473 44.37 -4.43 22.89
CA LYS A 473 44.71 -5.23 24.08
C LYS A 473 46.03 -6.00 23.96
N THR A 474 46.97 -5.47 23.18
CA THR A 474 48.28 -6.09 22.91
C THR A 474 49.39 -5.58 23.83
N PHE A 475 49.04 -4.81 24.87
CA PHE A 475 50.00 -4.20 25.77
C PHE A 475 50.43 -5.20 26.86
N ASN A 476 51.72 -5.55 26.90
CA ASN A 476 52.28 -6.45 27.92
C ASN A 476 52.83 -5.62 29.08
N LEU A 477 52.19 -5.71 30.24
CA LEU A 477 52.62 -5.04 31.47
C LEU A 477 53.90 -5.68 32.02
N ARG A 478 54.90 -4.87 32.40
CA ARG A 478 56.14 -5.34 33.01
C ARG A 478 56.40 -4.65 34.34
N VAL A 479 55.93 -5.25 35.42
CA VAL A 479 56.03 -4.64 36.76
C VAL A 479 57.36 -4.97 37.44
N SER A 480 57.89 -3.97 38.15
CA SER A 480 59.10 -4.08 38.97
C SER A 480 58.88 -3.39 40.33
N LYS A 481 59.53 -3.91 41.37
CA LYS A 481 59.44 -3.35 42.73
C LYS A 481 60.11 -1.98 42.76
N THR A 482 59.35 -0.93 43.06
CA THR A 482 59.79 0.47 42.95
C THR A 482 59.38 1.25 44.20
N ASN A 483 60.30 2.05 44.75
CA ASN A 483 59.97 3.06 45.76
C ASN A 483 59.24 4.23 45.08
N ILE A 484 57.99 4.45 45.46
CA ILE A 484 57.12 5.45 44.85
C ILE A 484 57.53 6.88 45.20
N TYR A 485 58.07 7.12 46.39
CA TYR A 485 58.56 8.46 46.74
C TYR A 485 59.76 8.82 45.87
N ASP A 486 60.76 7.93 45.76
CA ASP A 486 61.96 8.18 44.96
C ASP A 486 61.64 8.34 43.47
N PHE A 487 60.72 7.50 42.96
CA PHE A 487 60.23 7.60 41.58
C PHE A 487 59.51 8.94 41.32
N THR A 488 58.57 9.31 42.19
CA THR A 488 57.82 10.57 42.08
C THR A 488 58.74 11.78 42.21
N TYR A 489 59.71 11.71 43.12
CA TYR A 489 60.69 12.76 43.35
C TYR A 489 61.63 12.93 42.14
N GLY A 490 62.00 11.84 41.46
CA GLY A 490 62.74 11.91 40.19
C GLY A 490 62.01 12.76 39.16
N ILE A 491 60.73 12.46 38.89
CA ILE A 491 59.92 13.21 37.92
C ILE A 491 59.64 14.64 38.41
N PHE A 492 59.44 14.85 39.71
CA PHE A 492 59.30 16.18 40.29
C PHE A 492 60.49 17.09 39.93
N ARG A 493 61.73 16.58 40.01
CA ARG A 493 62.94 17.36 39.66
C ARG A 493 62.96 17.82 38.21
N ASP A 494 62.40 17.04 37.29
CA ASP A 494 62.35 17.40 35.87
C ASP A 494 61.50 18.66 35.61
N PHE A 495 60.52 18.94 36.49
CA PHE A 495 59.63 20.10 36.38
C PHE A 495 60.03 21.27 37.30
N GLU A 496 61.01 21.11 38.19
CA GLU A 496 61.47 22.19 39.10
C GLU A 496 61.98 23.43 38.33
N ASN A 497 62.69 23.21 37.23
CA ASN A 497 63.21 24.31 36.42
C ASN A 497 62.08 25.12 35.76
N GLU A 498 61.02 24.44 35.31
CA GLU A 498 59.86 25.09 34.71
C GLU A 498 59.02 25.83 35.76
N ALA A 499 58.88 25.25 36.96
CA ALA A 499 58.24 25.89 38.09
C ALA A 499 58.94 27.19 38.49
N LYS A 500 60.28 27.19 38.56
CA LYS A 500 61.09 28.39 38.86
C LYS A 500 60.93 29.47 37.79
N LYS A 501 60.97 29.11 36.50
CA LYS A 501 60.80 30.06 35.38
C LYS A 501 59.46 30.79 35.43
N ARG A 502 58.40 30.08 35.82
CA ARG A 502 57.02 30.59 35.83
C ARG A 502 56.54 31.03 37.22
N ASN A 503 57.45 31.04 38.19
CA ASN A 503 57.20 31.33 39.59
C ASN A 503 56.04 30.52 40.21
N ILE A 504 55.84 29.28 39.77
CA ILE A 504 54.81 28.38 40.29
C ILE A 504 55.34 27.70 41.55
N ARG A 505 54.58 27.75 42.65
CA ARG A 505 54.92 27.01 43.87
C ARG A 505 54.69 25.52 43.62
N PHE A 506 55.75 24.73 43.60
CA PHE A 506 55.71 23.31 43.31
C PHE A 506 56.22 22.51 44.49
N ASP A 507 55.31 21.80 45.17
CA ASP A 507 55.59 21.10 46.42
C ASP A 507 55.29 19.60 46.32
N ILE A 508 56.06 18.77 47.03
CA ILE A 508 55.81 17.33 47.19
C ILE A 508 55.69 16.98 48.68
N HIS A 509 54.60 16.33 49.05
CA HIS A 509 54.32 15.90 50.42
C HIS A 509 54.14 14.37 50.47
N SER A 510 54.86 13.72 51.38
CA SER A 510 54.67 12.29 51.65
C SER A 510 54.87 12.01 53.13
N ALA A 511 53.92 11.27 53.73
CA ALA A 511 54.00 10.81 55.10
C ALA A 511 54.91 9.56 55.24
N ASN A 512 55.05 8.76 54.19
CA ASN A 512 55.91 7.57 54.15
C ASN A 512 56.81 7.59 52.90
N LYS A 513 58.11 7.83 53.10
CA LYS A 513 59.10 7.92 52.01
C LYS A 513 59.64 6.55 51.55
N ASN A 514 59.32 5.46 52.26
CA ASN A 514 59.79 4.11 51.95
C ASN A 514 58.67 3.22 51.37
N LEU A 515 57.69 3.83 50.70
CA LEU A 515 56.53 3.12 50.17
C LEU A 515 56.88 2.38 48.86
N GLU A 516 56.93 1.05 48.91
CA GLU A 516 57.24 0.20 47.75
C GLU A 516 55.97 -0.35 47.08
N LEU A 517 55.90 -0.24 45.76
CA LEU A 517 54.85 -0.84 44.92
C LEU A 517 55.45 -1.61 43.73
N TYR A 518 54.66 -2.50 43.14
CA TYR A 518 55.00 -3.15 41.87
C TYR A 518 54.38 -2.34 40.73
N ILE A 519 55.21 -1.60 39.99
CA ILE A 519 54.78 -0.79 38.85
C ILE A 519 55.67 -1.02 37.65
N ASP A 520 55.11 -0.86 36.45
CA ASP A 520 55.87 -0.63 35.24
C ASP A 520 56.31 0.83 35.23
N ARG A 521 57.60 1.05 35.51
CA ARG A 521 58.17 2.38 35.64
C ARG A 521 58.01 3.21 34.38
N ASN A 522 58.08 2.60 33.19
CA ASN A 522 57.99 3.32 31.92
C ASN A 522 56.56 3.81 31.66
N LEU A 523 55.57 2.98 31.98
CA LEU A 523 54.16 3.38 31.85
C LEU A 523 53.78 4.43 32.88
N MET A 524 54.20 4.24 34.13
CA MET A 524 53.88 5.16 35.21
C MET A 524 54.60 6.51 35.02
N ASP A 525 55.77 6.52 34.39
CA ASP A 525 56.49 7.75 34.02
C ASP A 525 55.66 8.58 33.04
N LYS A 526 55.12 7.94 32.00
CA LYS A 526 54.20 8.57 31.04
C LYS A 526 52.94 9.10 31.72
N VAL A 527 52.38 8.37 32.69
CA VAL A 527 51.22 8.83 33.48
C VAL A 527 51.56 10.10 34.25
N TYR A 528 52.65 10.10 35.00
CA TYR A 528 53.07 11.23 35.83
C TYR A 528 53.43 12.44 34.98
N PHE A 529 54.19 12.24 33.91
CA PHE A 529 54.56 13.29 32.97
C PHE A 529 53.33 13.93 32.32
N ASN A 530 52.33 13.13 31.92
CA ASN A 530 51.10 13.65 31.32
C ASN A 530 50.26 14.45 32.33
N LEU A 531 50.11 13.97 33.57
CA LEU A 531 49.37 14.71 34.60
C LEU A 531 50.08 16.02 34.99
N LEU A 532 51.40 15.98 35.20
CA LEU A 532 52.18 17.17 35.55
C LEU A 532 52.24 18.17 34.39
N SER A 533 52.49 17.72 33.16
CA SER A 533 52.50 18.64 32.01
C SER A 533 51.14 19.31 31.80
N ASN A 534 50.02 18.62 32.07
CA ASN A 534 48.69 19.24 32.08
C ASN A 534 48.55 20.25 33.24
N ALA A 535 48.94 19.88 34.47
CA ALA A 535 48.90 20.78 35.62
C ALA A 535 49.68 22.08 35.34
N PHE A 536 50.92 21.99 34.84
CA PHE A 536 51.70 23.16 34.45
C PHE A 536 51.04 23.94 33.30
N LYS A 537 50.49 23.26 32.29
CA LYS A 537 49.86 23.92 31.14
C LYS A 537 48.64 24.77 31.52
N PHE A 538 47.87 24.37 32.51
CA PHE A 538 46.59 25.00 32.90
C PHE A 538 46.66 25.84 34.18
N THR A 539 47.80 25.82 34.86
CA THR A 539 48.08 26.70 36.01
C THR A 539 48.67 28.02 35.52
N PRO A 540 48.13 29.19 35.94
CA PRO A 540 48.71 30.49 35.62
C PRO A 540 50.05 30.71 36.32
N ASP A 541 50.84 31.67 35.83
CA ASP A 541 52.11 32.05 36.48
C ASP A 541 51.83 32.58 37.89
N ASN A 542 52.72 32.30 38.85
CA ASN A 542 52.51 32.48 40.30
C ASN A 542 51.46 31.54 40.93
N GLY A 543 51.01 30.50 40.20
CA GLY A 543 50.11 29.47 40.73
C GLY A 543 50.78 28.49 41.69
N LYS A 544 50.07 27.41 42.03
CA LYS A 544 50.52 26.34 42.91
C LYS A 544 50.18 24.96 42.33
N ILE A 545 51.16 24.06 42.36
CA ILE A 545 51.02 22.64 42.02
C ILE A 545 51.57 21.82 43.20
N GLU A 546 50.84 20.79 43.62
CA GLU A 546 51.17 19.98 44.78
C GLU A 546 51.01 18.49 44.47
N ILE A 547 52.04 17.70 44.79
CA ILE A 547 51.98 16.23 44.71
C ILE A 547 51.90 15.67 46.12
N THR A 548 50.87 14.89 46.41
CA THR A 548 50.68 14.26 47.72
C THR A 548 50.69 12.74 47.60
N ILE A 549 51.55 12.06 48.37
CA ILE A 549 51.61 10.60 48.44
C ILE A 549 51.13 10.17 49.84
N GLN A 550 50.04 9.39 49.86
CA GLN A 550 49.43 8.88 51.08
C GLN A 550 49.26 7.36 51.01
N GLU A 551 49.48 6.71 52.14
CA GLU A 551 49.23 5.28 52.31
C GLU A 551 47.88 5.09 53.03
N LYS A 552 46.94 4.41 52.39
CA LYS A 552 45.59 4.15 52.94
C LYS A 552 45.30 2.64 52.88
N GLY A 553 45.53 1.95 54.00
CA GLY A 553 45.27 0.52 54.11
C GLY A 553 46.12 -0.32 53.14
N ASN A 554 45.49 -1.03 52.21
CA ASN A 554 46.16 -1.82 51.18
C ASN A 554 46.41 -1.06 49.86
N GLN A 555 46.25 0.26 49.85
CA GLN A 555 46.45 1.10 48.67
C GLN A 555 47.41 2.26 48.94
N ALA A 556 48.14 2.63 47.91
CA ALA A 556 48.87 3.88 47.81
C ALA A 556 48.06 4.87 46.98
N VAL A 557 47.86 6.07 47.50
CA VAL A 557 47.11 7.14 46.85
C VAL A 557 48.06 8.29 46.52
N ILE A 558 48.23 8.59 45.24
CA ILE A 558 49.03 9.70 44.73
C ILE A 558 48.08 10.75 44.16
N SER A 559 48.10 11.95 44.71
CA SER A 559 47.30 13.09 44.24
C SER A 559 48.19 14.14 43.58
N PHE A 560 47.75 14.65 42.42
CA PHE A 560 48.34 15.78 41.70
C PHE A 560 47.31 16.91 41.69
N LYS A 561 47.57 17.98 42.43
CA LYS A 561 46.65 19.08 42.60
C LYS A 561 47.22 20.38 42.05
N ASP A 562 46.45 21.07 41.23
CA ASP A 562 46.74 22.41 40.75
C ASP A 562 45.65 23.40 41.18
N ASN A 563 45.96 24.69 41.10
CA ASN A 563 45.00 25.80 41.28
C ASN A 563 44.68 26.53 39.97
N GLY A 564 44.73 25.81 38.85
CA GLY A 564 44.48 26.33 37.51
C GLY A 564 43.00 26.59 37.20
N ILE A 565 42.69 26.69 35.90
CA ILE A 565 41.36 27.07 35.39
C ILE A 565 40.23 26.05 35.69
N GLY A 566 40.58 24.85 36.17
CA GLY A 566 39.63 23.78 36.47
C GLY A 566 39.02 23.12 35.22
N ILE A 567 38.10 22.18 35.46
CA ILE A 567 37.33 21.43 34.47
C ILE A 567 35.83 21.67 34.77
N PRO A 568 35.00 22.00 33.76
CA PRO A 568 33.57 22.23 33.97
C PRO A 568 32.86 20.98 34.51
N GLU A 569 31.96 21.14 35.48
CA GLU A 569 31.30 20.03 36.20
C GLU A 569 30.59 19.03 35.27
N LYS A 570 29.99 19.53 34.17
CA LYS A 570 29.30 18.71 33.16
C LYS A 570 30.25 17.85 32.31
N GLU A 571 31.55 18.12 32.34
CA GLU A 571 32.56 17.51 31.48
C GLU A 571 33.50 16.57 32.23
N ILE A 572 33.51 16.61 33.58
CA ILE A 572 34.35 15.78 34.46
C ILE A 572 34.22 14.28 34.13
N GLY A 573 33.02 13.80 33.83
CA GLY A 573 32.76 12.38 33.52
C GLY A 573 33.46 11.88 32.25
N ASN A 574 33.75 12.78 31.30
CA ASN A 574 34.20 12.42 29.96
C ASN A 574 35.71 12.66 29.76
N VAL A 575 36.43 13.22 30.74
CA VAL A 575 37.84 13.62 30.57
C VAL A 575 38.81 12.47 30.29
N PHE A 576 38.42 11.24 30.61
CA PHE A 576 39.18 10.02 30.34
C PHE A 576 38.71 9.25 29.10
N GLU A 577 37.68 9.75 28.39
CA GLU A 577 37.27 9.20 27.11
C GLU A 577 38.32 9.53 26.04
N ALA A 578 38.57 8.59 25.15
CA ALA A 578 39.49 8.82 24.04
C ALA A 578 38.95 9.98 23.18
N TYR A 579 39.85 10.87 22.76
CA TYR A 579 39.55 12.00 21.86
C TYR A 579 38.76 13.15 22.50
N PHE A 580 38.43 13.06 23.79
CA PHE A 580 37.72 14.11 24.50
C PHE A 580 38.59 15.37 24.69
N LYS A 581 38.00 16.55 24.51
CA LYS A 581 38.59 17.85 24.83
C LYS A 581 37.56 18.69 25.57
N GLY A 582 37.96 19.29 26.70
CA GLY A 582 37.08 20.17 27.46
C GLY A 582 36.79 21.48 26.71
N SER A 583 35.59 22.03 26.89
CA SER A 583 35.13 23.28 26.24
C SER A 583 35.97 24.50 26.64
N ASN A 584 36.61 24.44 27.80
CA ASN A 584 37.51 25.48 28.31
C ASN A 584 38.96 25.34 27.84
N ASN A 585 39.30 24.28 27.09
CA ASN A 585 40.64 24.09 26.53
C ASN A 585 40.70 24.63 25.09
N ARG A 586 41.11 25.91 24.94
CA ARG A 586 41.31 26.55 23.63
C ARG A 586 42.56 26.07 22.87
N LYS A 587 43.41 25.23 23.48
CA LYS A 587 44.66 24.74 22.87
C LYS A 587 44.43 23.41 22.17
N ASN A 588 44.77 23.35 20.87
CA ASN A 588 44.76 22.11 20.08
C ASN A 588 45.63 21.02 20.73
N SER A 589 44.98 19.98 21.27
CA SER A 589 45.59 18.75 21.80
C SER A 589 44.99 17.50 21.14
N SER A 590 45.67 16.34 21.14
CA SER A 590 45.15 15.08 20.58
C SER A 590 44.01 14.43 21.38
N GLY A 591 43.78 14.83 22.64
CA GLY A 591 42.76 14.23 23.51
C GLY A 591 43.05 12.79 23.93
N ILE A 592 44.25 12.26 23.66
CA ILE A 592 44.64 10.88 23.98
C ILE A 592 45.25 10.77 25.38
N GLY A 593 45.95 11.81 25.85
CA GLY A 593 46.82 11.72 27.03
C GLY A 593 46.11 11.18 28.28
N LEU A 594 44.99 11.78 28.68
CA LEU A 594 44.25 11.35 29.87
C LEU A 594 43.59 9.98 29.69
N HIS A 595 43.14 9.64 28.48
CA HIS A 595 42.64 8.30 28.17
C HIS A 595 43.73 7.23 28.35
N LEU A 596 44.93 7.45 27.79
CA LEU A 596 46.08 6.57 28.00
C LEU A 596 46.49 6.51 29.47
N THR A 597 46.45 7.64 30.19
CA THR A 597 46.70 7.67 31.63
C THR A 597 45.74 6.74 32.37
N ARG A 598 44.43 6.81 32.08
CA ARG A 598 43.46 5.89 32.70
C ARG A 598 43.74 4.44 32.34
N GLN A 599 43.98 4.15 31.07
CA GLN A 599 44.27 2.78 30.60
C GLN A 599 45.54 2.21 31.23
N PHE A 600 46.61 3.00 31.36
CA PHE A 600 47.84 2.55 32.03
C PHE A 600 47.62 2.31 33.53
N VAL A 601 46.88 3.18 34.23
CA VAL A 601 46.53 2.97 35.63
C VAL A 601 45.65 1.72 35.80
N GLU A 602 44.67 1.50 34.92
CA GLU A 602 43.81 0.31 34.93
C GLU A 602 44.58 -0.97 34.61
N LEU A 603 45.58 -0.93 33.72
CA LEU A 603 46.49 -2.07 33.46
C LEU A 603 47.28 -2.46 34.72
N HIS A 604 47.61 -1.49 35.58
CA HIS A 604 48.20 -1.75 36.90
C HIS A 604 47.17 -2.18 37.96
N LEU A 605 45.93 -2.45 37.55
CA LEU A 605 44.79 -2.73 38.43
C LEU A 605 44.51 -1.61 39.44
N GLY A 606 44.92 -0.39 39.10
CA GLY A 606 44.67 0.82 39.85
C GLY A 606 43.41 1.55 39.42
N LYS A 607 43.11 2.64 40.10
CA LYS A 607 42.01 3.55 39.78
C LYS A 607 42.53 4.98 39.69
N ILE A 608 42.07 5.76 38.71
CA ILE A 608 42.31 7.21 38.65
C ILE A 608 40.98 7.95 38.75
N GLU A 609 40.96 9.03 39.54
CA GLU A 609 39.81 9.89 39.76
C GLU A 609 40.21 11.35 39.57
N VAL A 610 39.23 12.23 39.33
CA VAL A 610 39.45 13.65 39.10
C VAL A 610 38.39 14.46 39.83
N ASN A 611 38.83 15.49 40.55
CA ASN A 611 37.97 16.47 41.21
C ASN A 611 38.36 17.86 40.72
N SER A 612 37.38 18.70 40.35
CA SER A 612 37.68 20.06 39.91
C SER A 612 36.66 21.06 40.46
N PHE A 613 37.16 22.10 41.13
CA PHE A 613 36.33 23.18 41.68
C PHE A 613 37.01 24.55 41.53
N GLN A 614 38.16 24.74 42.18
CA GLN A 614 39.05 25.90 42.04
C GLN A 614 40.48 25.38 41.77
N GLY A 615 40.70 24.94 40.53
CA GLY A 615 41.80 24.06 40.14
C GLY A 615 41.36 22.61 39.98
N THR A 616 42.30 21.74 39.63
CA THR A 616 42.04 20.32 39.34
C THR A 616 42.92 19.42 40.21
N GLU A 617 42.34 18.33 40.71
CA GLU A 617 43.03 17.30 41.49
C GLU A 617 42.82 15.94 40.82
N PHE A 618 43.91 15.32 40.35
CA PHE A 618 43.93 13.96 39.83
C PHE A 618 44.46 13.00 40.89
N ILE A 619 43.71 11.94 41.20
CA ILE A 619 44.00 11.00 42.29
C ILE A 619 44.20 9.60 41.70
N ILE A 620 45.41 9.06 41.80
CA ILE A 620 45.76 7.69 41.42
C ILE A 620 45.79 6.80 42.66
N SER A 621 45.09 5.68 42.63
CA SER A 621 45.07 4.65 43.67
C SER A 621 45.64 3.34 43.14
N LEU A 622 46.72 2.84 43.73
CA LEU A 622 47.40 1.59 43.35
C LEU A 622 47.40 0.60 44.52
N TYR A 623 47.19 -0.69 44.25
CA TYR A 623 47.23 -1.72 45.29
C TYR A 623 48.66 -2.07 45.72
N LYS A 624 48.84 -2.36 47.01
CA LYS A 624 50.10 -2.84 47.57
C LYS A 624 50.27 -4.36 47.35
N GLY A 625 51.53 -4.80 47.28
CA GLY A 625 51.89 -6.20 47.07
C GLY A 625 51.91 -6.63 45.60
N ASN A 626 52.14 -7.92 45.34
CA ASN A 626 52.32 -8.49 44.00
C ASN A 626 51.31 -9.60 43.65
N LYS A 627 50.40 -9.96 44.58
CA LYS A 627 49.46 -11.09 44.44
C LYS A 627 48.42 -10.93 43.31
N HIS A 628 48.31 -9.74 42.74
CA HIS A 628 47.34 -9.40 41.69
C HIS A 628 47.97 -9.39 40.28
N PHE A 629 49.27 -9.68 40.16
CA PHE A 629 49.97 -9.85 38.87
C PHE A 629 50.37 -11.31 38.67
N ASN A 630 50.35 -11.79 37.42
CA ASN A 630 50.78 -13.14 37.07
C ASN A 630 52.33 -13.22 36.99
N GLU A 631 52.91 -14.42 37.17
CA GLU A 631 54.38 -14.62 37.22
C GLU A 631 55.11 -14.20 35.93
N ASP A 632 54.44 -14.23 34.78
CA ASP A 632 54.92 -13.81 33.46
C ASP A 632 55.01 -12.28 33.28
N GLN A 633 54.43 -11.50 34.19
CA GLN A 633 54.44 -10.03 34.19
C GLN A 633 55.52 -9.44 35.12
N MET A 634 56.20 -10.28 35.92
CA MET A 634 57.18 -9.85 36.92
C MET A 634 58.61 -9.85 36.36
N VAL A 635 59.27 -8.68 36.41
CA VAL A 635 60.69 -8.54 36.02
C VAL A 635 61.56 -8.40 37.28
N LYS A 636 62.64 -9.19 37.37
CA LYS A 636 63.49 -9.27 38.59
C LYS A 636 64.46 -8.10 38.78
N GLU A 637 64.76 -7.32 37.74
CA GLU A 637 65.63 -6.15 37.84
C GLU A 637 65.00 -4.92 37.15
N PRO A 638 65.15 -3.72 37.74
CA PRO A 638 64.75 -2.49 37.08
C PRO A 638 65.70 -2.23 35.90
N SER A 639 65.16 -2.15 34.67
CA SER A 639 65.94 -1.63 33.54
C SER A 639 66.19 -0.14 33.79
N VAL A 640 67.38 0.18 34.29
CA VAL A 640 67.91 1.54 34.33
C VAL A 640 68.17 1.95 32.87
N ILE A 641 67.39 2.87 32.33
CA ILE A 641 67.88 3.69 31.23
C ILE A 641 68.78 4.71 31.92
N ASP A 642 70.08 4.49 31.76
CA ASP A 642 71.13 5.35 32.22
C ASP A 642 71.01 6.69 31.47
N ALA A 643 70.46 7.69 32.14
CA ALA A 643 70.35 9.07 31.65
C ALA A 643 71.63 9.86 31.95
N ASP A 644 72.80 9.21 31.93
CA ASP A 644 74.10 9.80 32.21
C ASP A 644 75.01 9.87 30.98
N THR A 645 74.40 10.08 29.80
CA THR A 645 75.14 10.51 28.61
C THR A 645 74.31 11.48 27.79
N LEU A 646 74.10 12.70 28.30
CA LEU A 646 73.87 13.95 27.55
C LEU A 646 73.66 15.14 28.52
N ALA A 647 74.60 15.35 29.45
CA ALA A 647 74.68 16.60 30.19
C ALA A 647 76.16 16.94 30.48
N LYS A 648 76.86 17.35 29.42
CA LYS A 648 78.05 18.21 29.51
C LYS A 648 77.84 19.34 28.53
N ASP A 649 77.37 20.48 29.01
CA ASP A 649 78.19 21.69 29.10
C ASP A 649 77.34 22.93 29.47
N ALA A 650 77.94 23.74 30.36
CA ALA A 650 77.71 25.16 30.67
C ALA A 650 76.33 25.55 31.27
N VAL A 651 76.19 25.99 32.53
CA VAL A 651 76.86 27.07 33.29
C VAL A 651 76.71 28.48 32.67
N PHE A 652 76.19 29.38 33.53
CA PHE A 652 76.09 30.85 33.49
C PHE A 652 74.79 31.50 32.99
N THR A 653 73.91 31.73 33.98
CA THR A 653 73.51 33.03 34.55
C THR A 653 73.55 34.29 33.67
N GLU A 654 72.40 34.97 33.70
CA GLU A 654 72.19 36.40 33.91
C GLU A 654 72.73 37.46 32.92
N ILE A 655 71.76 38.33 32.58
CA ILE A 655 71.86 39.79 32.50
C ILE A 655 72.47 40.36 31.20
N GLU A 656 71.65 41.20 30.57
CA GLU A 656 71.94 42.58 30.14
C GLU A 656 71.84 42.98 28.66
N ASN A 657 71.32 44.21 28.54
CA ASN A 657 71.74 45.31 27.66
C ASN A 657 71.11 45.46 26.27
N GLU A 658 70.17 46.41 26.27
CA GLU A 658 70.19 47.63 25.47
C GLU A 658 71.54 48.08 24.85
N ILE A 659 71.43 48.46 23.57
CA ILE A 659 72.10 49.55 22.83
C ILE A 659 73.56 49.34 22.35
N TYR A 660 73.74 49.33 21.02
CA TYR A 660 74.51 50.28 20.16
C TYR A 660 74.58 49.68 18.74
N SER A 661 73.75 50.13 17.79
CA SER A 661 73.99 51.25 16.85
C SER A 661 74.94 50.93 15.69
N SER A 662 74.38 50.84 14.47
CA SER A 662 74.83 51.65 13.33
C SER A 662 73.78 51.62 12.21
N ASN A 663 73.29 52.82 11.87
CA ASN A 663 72.47 53.12 10.70
C ASN A 663 73.38 53.15 9.43
N PRO A 664 72.82 53.01 8.21
CA PRO A 664 72.29 54.19 7.52
C PRO A 664 70.90 53.94 6.92
N ASP A 665 69.94 54.80 7.25
CA ASP A 665 69.38 55.82 6.35
C ASP A 665 68.67 55.29 5.09
N ASN A 666 67.39 54.95 5.27
CA ASN A 666 66.27 55.53 4.50
C ASN A 666 64.96 55.13 5.20
N ARG A 667 64.52 55.93 6.17
CA ARG A 667 63.25 55.74 6.92
C ARG A 667 62.07 56.45 6.25
N SER A 668 61.98 56.35 4.93
CA SER A 668 60.73 56.66 4.22
C SER A 668 60.24 55.36 3.59
N GLU A 669 59.13 54.85 4.15
CA GLU A 669 58.24 53.81 3.61
C GLU A 669 58.70 52.33 3.70
N ARG A 670 58.58 51.72 4.90
CA ARG A 670 58.49 50.24 5.02
C ARG A 670 57.01 49.83 5.11
N TYR A 671 56.62 48.77 4.41
CA TYR A 671 55.26 48.24 4.47
C TYR A 671 54.96 47.62 5.84
N SER A 672 53.74 47.85 6.32
CA SER A 672 53.20 47.26 7.55
C SER A 672 52.60 45.88 7.29
N LEU A 673 52.90 44.89 8.15
CA LEU A 673 52.44 43.50 8.02
C LEU A 673 51.77 43.05 9.32
N LEU A 674 50.55 42.52 9.23
CA LEU A 674 49.89 41.85 10.34
C LEU A 674 50.04 40.33 10.22
N LEU A 675 50.72 39.71 11.19
CA LEU A 675 50.90 38.27 11.32
C LEU A 675 49.93 37.71 12.36
N VAL A 676 49.02 36.83 11.94
CA VAL A 676 48.03 36.16 12.77
C VAL A 676 48.36 34.67 12.86
N GLU A 677 48.90 34.23 13.99
CA GLU A 677 49.36 32.85 14.24
C GLU A 677 49.27 32.52 15.74
N ASP A 678 48.58 31.44 16.08
CA ASP A 678 48.36 31.02 17.48
C ASP A 678 49.60 30.32 18.08
N ASN A 679 50.44 29.73 17.24
CA ASN A 679 51.67 29.09 17.68
C ASN A 679 52.77 30.12 17.96
N SER A 680 53.11 30.30 19.24
CA SER A 680 54.12 31.25 19.69
C SER A 680 55.51 31.03 19.06
N ASP A 681 55.94 29.79 18.84
CA ASP A 681 57.25 29.47 18.27
C ASP A 681 57.31 29.84 16.77
N LEU A 682 56.26 29.52 16.01
CA LEU A 682 56.16 29.87 14.58
C LEU A 682 55.94 31.37 14.38
N SER A 683 55.10 31.99 15.22
CA SER A 683 54.87 33.43 15.23
C SER A 683 56.15 34.21 15.53
N PHE A 684 56.93 33.77 16.53
CA PHE A 684 58.23 34.38 16.86
C PHE A 684 59.26 34.17 15.74
N PHE A 685 59.36 32.98 15.16
CA PHE A 685 60.25 32.71 14.03
C PHE A 685 59.93 33.60 12.82
N LEU A 686 58.66 33.63 12.40
CA LEU A 686 58.22 34.43 11.25
C LEU A 686 58.39 35.92 11.50
N SER A 687 57.97 36.42 12.67
CA SER A 687 58.10 37.83 13.01
C SER A 687 59.57 38.28 13.03
N ASN A 688 60.48 37.49 13.61
CA ASN A 688 61.91 37.85 13.61
C ASN A 688 62.52 37.89 12.22
N LYS A 689 62.14 36.97 11.33
CA LYS A 689 62.63 36.99 9.94
C LYS A 689 62.02 38.13 9.12
N LEU A 690 60.71 38.38 9.27
CA LEU A 690 59.98 39.40 8.50
C LEU A 690 60.27 40.84 8.96
N LYS A 691 60.64 41.07 10.23
CA LYS A 691 61.02 42.39 10.77
C LYS A 691 62.17 43.08 10.02
N SER A 692 62.98 42.32 9.28
CA SER A 692 64.05 42.86 8.44
C SER A 692 63.52 43.68 7.26
N GLU A 693 62.33 43.35 6.74
CA GLU A 693 61.73 43.96 5.54
C GLU A 693 60.41 44.69 5.82
N PHE A 694 59.68 44.30 6.88
CA PHE A 694 58.34 44.80 7.21
C PHE A 694 58.26 45.35 8.63
N ASP A 695 57.31 46.26 8.88
CA ASP A 695 56.88 46.58 10.24
C ASP A 695 55.82 45.57 10.71
N VAL A 696 56.22 44.64 11.58
CA VAL A 696 55.43 43.43 11.89
C VAL A 696 54.63 43.59 13.17
N MET A 697 53.31 43.58 13.03
CA MET A 697 52.34 43.45 14.12
C MET A 697 51.94 41.97 14.28
N VAL A 698 51.81 41.49 15.51
CA VAL A 698 51.48 40.09 15.81
C VAL A 698 50.13 39.98 16.51
N SER A 699 49.33 38.98 16.14
CA SER A 699 48.06 38.61 16.77
C SER A 699 47.97 37.09 16.91
N ASP A 700 47.26 36.62 17.95
CA ASP A 700 46.93 35.21 18.16
C ASP A 700 45.58 34.81 17.53
N GLY A 701 44.94 35.73 16.80
CA GLY A 701 43.64 35.55 16.16
C GLY A 701 42.48 36.19 16.91
N THR A 702 42.61 36.44 18.22
CA THR A 702 41.51 36.99 19.04
C THR A 702 41.27 38.48 18.80
N ASP A 703 42.35 39.23 18.61
CA ASP A 703 42.36 40.69 18.37
C ASP A 703 42.70 41.08 16.92
N ALA A 704 42.77 40.10 16.01
CA ALA A 704 43.23 40.28 14.64
C ALA A 704 42.38 41.28 13.84
N ILE A 705 41.05 41.21 14.00
CA ILE A 705 40.11 42.10 13.30
C ILE A 705 40.27 43.53 13.82
N ASP A 706 40.33 43.71 15.15
CA ASP A 706 40.45 45.04 15.75
C ASP A 706 41.76 45.72 15.36
N LYS A 707 42.88 44.97 15.36
CA LYS A 707 44.18 45.45 14.88
C LYS A 707 44.15 45.83 13.41
N ALA A 708 43.56 44.99 12.55
CA ALA A 708 43.45 45.29 11.12
C ALA A 708 42.61 46.53 10.84
N LEU A 709 41.53 46.77 11.60
CA LEU A 709 40.65 47.93 11.43
C LEU A 709 41.21 49.22 12.03
N GLY A 710 42.04 49.12 13.08
CA GLY A 710 42.68 50.26 13.73
C GLY A 710 43.91 50.77 12.98
N GLU A 711 44.83 49.86 12.66
CA GLU A 711 46.15 50.20 12.11
C GLU A 711 46.20 50.14 10.57
N ILE A 712 45.27 49.43 9.92
CA ILE A 712 45.16 49.30 8.45
C ILE A 712 46.49 48.85 7.82
N PRO A 713 46.94 47.60 8.07
CA PRO A 713 48.22 47.11 7.57
C PRO A 713 48.25 47.02 6.04
N ASP A 714 49.43 47.07 5.46
CA ASP A 714 49.63 46.95 4.00
C ASP A 714 49.46 45.51 3.49
N ILE A 715 49.66 44.51 4.35
CA ILE A 715 49.45 43.08 4.04
C ILE A 715 49.16 42.27 5.31
N ILE A 716 48.38 41.19 5.18
CA ILE A 716 48.03 40.29 6.29
C ILE A 716 48.48 38.86 5.97
N VAL A 717 49.10 38.19 6.93
CA VAL A 717 49.38 36.75 6.91
C VAL A 717 48.59 36.11 8.04
N CYS A 718 47.72 35.15 7.75
CA CYS A 718 46.78 34.61 8.73
C CYS A 718 46.69 33.08 8.68
N ASP A 719 46.79 32.41 9.84
CA ASP A 719 46.51 30.97 9.94
C ASP A 719 44.99 30.70 9.85
N VAL A 720 44.63 29.54 9.29
CA VAL A 720 43.24 29.09 9.17
C VAL A 720 42.71 28.53 10.49
N ASN A 721 43.52 27.73 11.20
CA ASN A 721 43.09 26.99 12.38
C ASN A 721 43.33 27.78 13.68
N LEU A 722 42.59 28.88 13.85
CA LEU A 722 42.67 29.74 15.03
C LEU A 722 41.62 29.35 16.09
N PRO A 723 41.86 29.67 17.38
CA PRO A 723 41.04 29.19 18.50
C PRO A 723 39.61 29.78 18.58
N ASP A 724 39.40 31.02 18.15
CA ASP A 724 38.12 31.73 18.31
C ASP A 724 37.34 31.88 16.99
N LYS A 725 37.93 32.52 15.98
CA LYS A 725 37.36 32.66 14.62
C LYS A 725 38.28 31.99 13.62
N ASN A 726 37.72 31.24 12.69
CA ASN A 726 38.51 30.62 11.62
C ASN A 726 39.15 31.72 10.76
N GLY A 727 40.39 31.53 10.28
CA GLY A 727 41.05 32.46 9.37
C GLY A 727 40.25 32.79 8.11
N PHE A 728 39.40 31.87 7.63
CA PHE A 728 38.44 32.16 6.55
C PHE A 728 37.38 33.20 6.96
N GLU A 729 36.84 33.11 8.17
CA GLU A 729 35.84 34.04 8.70
C GLU A 729 36.47 35.41 8.96
N ILE A 730 37.69 35.45 9.49
CA ILE A 730 38.46 36.69 9.66
C ILE A 730 38.68 37.36 8.30
N CYS A 731 39.10 36.60 7.29
CA CYS A 731 39.29 37.11 5.94
C CYS A 731 37.99 37.65 5.35
N GLU A 732 36.88 36.92 5.48
CA GLU A 732 35.58 37.35 4.98
C GLU A 732 35.10 38.66 5.63
N ILE A 733 35.26 38.78 6.95
CA ILE A 733 34.91 40.02 7.67
C ILE A 733 35.76 41.20 7.16
N LEU A 734 37.08 41.02 7.04
CA LEU A 734 37.99 42.08 6.60
C LEU A 734 37.80 42.45 5.13
N LYS A 735 37.47 41.49 4.27
CA LYS A 735 37.20 41.73 2.84
C LYS A 735 35.86 42.42 2.59
N ASN A 736 34.91 42.31 3.53
CA ASN A 736 33.62 43.00 3.47
C ASN A 736 33.63 44.41 4.10
N ASP A 737 34.65 44.80 4.88
CA ASP A 737 34.77 46.15 5.44
C ASP A 737 35.44 47.12 4.46
N LEU A 738 34.84 48.30 4.26
CA LEU A 738 35.31 49.35 3.35
C LEU A 738 36.75 49.81 3.63
N ARG A 739 37.21 49.73 4.88
CA ARG A 739 38.53 50.18 5.32
C ARG A 739 39.63 49.17 5.01
N THR A 740 39.34 47.88 5.07
CA THR A 740 40.33 46.79 4.98
C THR A 740 40.21 45.91 3.75
N SER A 741 39.11 46.03 3.00
CA SER A 741 38.80 45.26 1.78
C SER A 741 39.93 45.18 0.76
N HIS A 742 40.67 46.27 0.62
CA HIS A 742 41.77 46.38 -0.33
C HIS A 742 43.07 45.70 0.13
N ILE A 743 43.19 45.31 1.40
CA ILE A 743 44.43 44.77 1.97
C ILE A 743 44.64 43.34 1.45
N PRO A 744 45.81 43.00 0.89
CA PRO A 744 46.12 41.64 0.49
C PRO A 744 46.24 40.71 1.70
N VAL A 745 45.62 39.53 1.62
CA VAL A 745 45.63 38.51 2.68
C VAL A 745 46.24 37.21 2.14
N ILE A 746 47.24 36.67 2.84
CA ILE A 746 47.78 35.33 2.64
C ILE A 746 47.27 34.41 3.76
N LEU A 747 46.58 33.32 3.39
CA LEU A 747 46.19 32.28 4.35
C LEU A 747 47.24 31.16 4.43
N LEU A 748 47.66 30.83 5.65
CA LEU A 748 48.47 29.65 5.98
C LEU A 748 47.54 28.55 6.50
N THR A 749 47.75 27.30 6.10
CA THR A 749 46.77 26.23 6.41
C THR A 749 47.38 24.83 6.46
N ALA A 750 46.81 23.96 7.28
CA ALA A 750 47.14 22.54 7.30
C ALA A 750 46.23 21.68 6.40
N LEU A 751 45.21 22.24 5.76
CA LEU A 751 44.22 21.49 4.97
C LEU A 751 44.67 21.43 3.50
N ASP A 752 44.66 20.25 2.89
CA ASP A 752 45.04 20.03 1.48
C ASP A 752 43.86 19.60 0.60
N ASN A 753 42.64 19.63 1.13
CA ASN A 753 41.45 19.14 0.43
C ASN A 753 40.84 20.21 -0.50
N LYS A 754 40.22 19.75 -1.60
CA LYS A 754 39.64 20.62 -2.64
C LYS A 754 38.52 21.52 -2.13
N GLU A 755 37.76 21.12 -1.11
CA GLU A 755 36.64 21.90 -0.57
C GLU A 755 37.12 23.10 0.24
N SER A 756 38.14 22.94 1.10
CA SER A 756 38.76 24.02 1.85
C SER A 756 39.45 25.03 0.92
N TYR A 757 40.03 24.58 -0.20
CA TYR A 757 40.54 25.46 -1.25
C TYR A 757 39.43 26.27 -1.92
N LEU A 758 38.29 25.63 -2.20
CA LEU A 758 37.10 26.27 -2.79
C LEU A 758 36.47 27.30 -1.83
N GLN A 759 36.49 27.02 -0.53
CA GLN A 759 36.04 27.93 0.52
C GLN A 759 36.97 29.15 0.66
N GLY A 760 38.29 28.95 0.58
CA GLY A 760 39.27 30.05 0.54
C GLY A 760 39.10 30.97 -0.67
N LEU A 761 38.81 30.42 -1.85
CA LEU A 761 38.50 31.23 -3.03
C LEU A 761 37.22 32.07 -2.87
N LYS A 762 36.23 31.57 -2.11
CA LYS A 762 34.98 32.30 -1.83
C LYS A 762 35.16 33.42 -0.80
N SER A 763 36.12 33.31 0.13
CA SER A 763 36.35 34.31 1.19
C SER A 763 37.16 35.53 0.74
N GLY A 764 37.56 35.60 -0.54
CA GLY A 764 38.25 36.76 -1.12
C GLY A 764 39.75 36.86 -0.80
N VAL A 765 40.39 35.74 -0.43
CA VAL A 765 41.84 35.68 -0.15
C VAL A 765 42.68 35.86 -1.42
N ASP A 766 43.82 36.55 -1.32
CA ASP A 766 44.70 36.83 -2.45
C ASP A 766 45.67 35.67 -2.73
N LEU A 767 46.12 34.98 -1.67
CA LEU A 767 46.96 33.78 -1.81
C LEU A 767 46.73 32.77 -0.68
N TYR A 768 46.89 31.50 -1.01
CA TYR A 768 46.79 30.38 -0.10
C TYR A 768 48.09 29.57 -0.10
N LEU A 769 48.66 29.28 1.08
CA LEU A 769 49.88 28.49 1.25
C LEU A 769 49.67 27.35 2.26
N THR A 770 49.98 26.12 1.85
CA THR A 770 49.88 24.91 2.68
C THR A 770 51.11 24.73 3.58
N LYS A 771 50.88 24.45 4.87
CA LYS A 771 51.88 23.98 5.84
C LYS A 771 52.18 22.49 5.58
N PRO A 772 53.45 22.05 5.47
CA PRO A 772 54.66 22.88 5.58
C PRO A 772 54.90 23.73 4.33
N PHE A 773 55.17 25.02 4.54
CA PHE A 773 55.53 25.97 3.48
C PHE A 773 57.02 26.31 3.56
N SER A 774 57.60 26.72 2.43
CA SER A 774 58.98 27.21 2.36
C SER A 774 59.01 28.70 2.65
N TYR A 775 59.93 29.14 3.52
CA TYR A 775 60.04 30.57 3.88
C TYR A 775 60.39 31.45 2.66
N PRO A 776 61.32 31.07 1.77
CA PRO A 776 61.55 31.75 0.48
C PRO A 776 60.30 31.94 -0.39
N ILE A 777 59.37 30.98 -0.37
CA ILE A 777 58.12 31.07 -1.12
C ILE A 777 57.18 32.10 -0.48
N LEU A 778 57.08 32.09 0.85
CA LEU A 778 56.27 33.06 1.59
C LEU A 778 56.76 34.50 1.35
N ILE A 779 58.06 34.76 1.46
CA ILE A 779 58.60 36.11 1.26
C ILE A 779 58.42 36.61 -0.17
N GLN A 780 58.62 35.75 -1.18
CA GLN A 780 58.39 36.15 -2.58
C GLN A 780 56.91 36.40 -2.87
N SER A 781 56.03 35.64 -2.23
CA SER A 781 54.59 35.85 -2.33
C SER A 781 54.18 37.21 -1.75
N LEU A 782 54.70 37.57 -0.58
CA LEU A 782 54.48 38.88 0.03
C LEU A 782 54.95 40.02 -0.89
N ARG A 783 56.18 39.91 -1.42
CA ARG A 783 56.73 40.89 -2.37
C ARG A 783 55.90 40.99 -3.65
N GLY A 784 55.46 39.87 -4.19
CA GLY A 784 54.62 39.82 -5.40
C GLY A 784 53.27 40.51 -5.21
N LEU A 785 52.59 40.27 -4.07
CA LEU A 785 51.31 40.90 -3.77
C LEU A 785 51.46 42.41 -3.56
N LEU A 786 52.50 42.86 -2.86
CA LEU A 786 52.78 44.29 -2.66
C LEU A 786 53.17 44.97 -3.98
N TYR A 787 54.02 44.33 -4.81
CA TYR A 787 54.37 44.84 -6.13
C TYR A 787 53.16 44.99 -7.05
N ASN A 788 52.27 43.99 -7.08
CA ASN A 788 51.03 44.07 -7.85
C ASN A 788 50.14 45.21 -7.37
N ARG A 789 50.09 45.44 -6.06
CA ARG A 789 49.34 46.55 -5.45
C ARG A 789 49.93 47.92 -5.83
N GLU A 790 51.25 48.09 -5.80
CA GLU A 790 51.91 49.32 -6.27
C GLU A 790 51.70 49.57 -7.77
N LYS A 791 51.80 48.53 -8.59
CA LYS A 791 51.52 48.63 -10.03
C LYS A 791 50.08 49.06 -10.29
N LEU A 792 49.14 48.55 -9.49
CA LEU A 792 47.74 48.95 -9.55
C LEU A 792 47.58 50.43 -9.17
N ARG A 793 48.19 50.88 -8.06
CA ARG A 793 48.20 52.29 -7.63
C ARG A 793 48.71 53.20 -8.76
N TYR A 794 49.88 52.91 -9.30
CA TYR A 794 50.50 53.68 -10.39
C TYR A 794 49.60 53.80 -11.63
N TYR A 795 48.96 52.70 -12.04
CA TYR A 795 48.05 52.71 -13.20
C TYR A 795 46.87 53.66 -13.01
N TYR A 796 46.30 53.74 -11.80
CA TYR A 796 45.12 54.58 -11.56
C TYR A 796 45.46 56.05 -11.31
N THR A 797 46.58 56.34 -10.64
CA THR A 797 47.07 57.73 -10.48
C THR A 797 47.31 58.41 -11.83
N ASN A 798 47.72 57.65 -12.85
CA ASN A 798 47.97 58.19 -14.20
C ASN A 798 46.73 58.25 -15.10
N ASN A 799 45.58 57.70 -14.71
CA ASN A 799 44.37 57.58 -15.54
C ASN A 799 43.10 58.21 -14.91
N ILE A 800 43.26 59.11 -13.93
CA ILE A 800 42.19 59.71 -13.08
C ILE A 800 40.93 60.19 -13.84
N GLY A 801 41.03 60.57 -15.13
CA GLY A 801 39.90 61.05 -15.95
C GLY A 801 39.26 60.06 -16.94
N ARG A 802 39.78 58.83 -17.10
CA ARG A 802 39.28 57.84 -18.10
C ARG A 802 38.73 56.55 -17.49
N ILE A 803 38.62 56.48 -16.17
CA ILE A 803 38.17 55.30 -15.45
C ILE A 803 36.63 55.26 -15.48
N VAL A 804 36.05 54.84 -16.60
CA VAL A 804 34.62 54.52 -16.67
C VAL A 804 34.37 53.04 -16.98
N ASP A 805 35.31 52.30 -17.58
CA ASP A 805 35.09 50.88 -17.92
C ASP A 805 36.37 50.01 -17.91
N SER A 806 36.96 49.77 -16.75
CA SER A 806 37.95 48.68 -16.60
C SER A 806 37.52 47.70 -15.52
N LYS A 807 37.23 46.45 -15.91
CA LYS A 807 36.82 45.31 -15.05
C LYS A 807 37.92 44.82 -14.06
N SER A 808 38.82 45.68 -13.61
CA SER A 808 40.03 45.30 -12.87
C SER A 808 40.05 45.72 -11.39
N PHE A 809 38.96 46.28 -10.85
CA PHE A 809 38.78 46.46 -9.41
C PHE A 809 37.72 45.49 -8.87
N GLY A 810 37.87 45.08 -7.61
CA GLY A 810 36.81 44.39 -6.88
C GLY A 810 35.49 45.16 -6.94
N SER A 811 34.36 44.45 -6.79
CA SER A 811 33.03 45.05 -6.91
C SER A 811 32.83 46.20 -5.93
N ILE A 812 33.40 46.12 -4.72
CA ILE A 812 33.26 47.12 -3.66
C ILE A 812 34.09 48.38 -3.98
N GLU A 813 35.35 48.23 -4.39
CA GLU A 813 36.22 49.35 -4.77
C GLU A 813 35.72 50.06 -6.02
N GLN A 814 35.31 49.32 -7.05
CA GLN A 814 34.77 49.91 -8.27
C GLN A 814 33.48 50.69 -7.98
N THR A 815 32.60 50.14 -7.15
CA THR A 815 31.37 50.83 -6.74
C THR A 815 31.68 52.12 -5.98
N PHE A 816 32.69 52.09 -5.09
CA PHE A 816 33.15 53.27 -4.37
C PHE A 816 33.70 54.35 -5.32
N VAL A 817 34.58 53.99 -6.26
CA VAL A 817 35.18 54.94 -7.21
C VAL A 817 34.14 55.51 -8.18
N ASN A 818 33.21 54.68 -8.66
CA ASN A 818 32.11 55.16 -9.52
C ASN A 818 31.22 56.16 -8.77
N LYS A 819 30.86 55.86 -7.52
CA LYS A 819 30.06 56.75 -6.68
C LYS A 819 30.80 58.06 -6.38
N LEU A 820 32.10 57.97 -6.04
CA LEU A 820 32.98 59.11 -5.82
C LEU A 820 33.04 60.03 -7.05
N ASN A 821 33.36 59.47 -8.22
CA ASN A 821 33.47 60.22 -9.47
C ASN A 821 32.12 60.85 -9.87
N HIS A 822 31.01 60.13 -9.69
CA HIS A 822 29.68 60.64 -9.98
C HIS A 822 29.30 61.83 -9.09
N ILE A 823 29.61 61.77 -7.79
CA ILE A 823 29.35 62.89 -6.87
C ILE A 823 30.18 64.12 -7.26
N ILE A 824 31.46 63.93 -7.61
CA ILE A 824 32.35 65.02 -8.04
C ILE A 824 31.86 65.63 -9.35
N GLN A 825 31.48 64.80 -10.35
CA GLN A 825 30.97 65.27 -11.64
C GLN A 825 29.65 66.01 -11.53
N SER A 826 28.74 65.55 -10.65
CA SER A 826 27.44 66.19 -10.44
C SER A 826 27.55 67.56 -9.74
N ASN A 827 28.70 67.88 -9.15
CA ASN A 827 28.98 69.15 -8.46
C ASN A 827 30.16 69.91 -9.10
N ILE A 828 30.42 69.67 -10.39
CA ILE A 828 31.65 70.13 -11.05
C ILE A 828 31.69 71.65 -11.25
N ASP A 829 30.55 72.30 -11.41
CA ASP A 829 30.37 73.74 -11.61
C ASP A 829 30.33 74.55 -10.29
N ASN A 830 30.24 73.87 -9.15
CA ASN A 830 30.14 74.51 -7.84
C ASN A 830 31.53 74.86 -7.26
N ALA A 831 31.87 76.15 -7.23
CA ALA A 831 33.15 76.62 -6.69
C ALA A 831 33.34 76.41 -5.16
N GLU A 832 32.25 76.25 -4.39
CA GLU A 832 32.31 76.05 -2.93
C GLU A 832 32.38 74.59 -2.51
N PHE A 833 32.29 73.63 -3.45
CA PHE A 833 32.32 72.20 -3.14
C PHE A 833 33.65 71.78 -2.48
N SER A 834 33.60 71.39 -1.20
CA SER A 834 34.77 71.04 -0.40
C SER A 834 34.91 69.53 -0.14
N VAL A 835 36.04 69.13 0.45
CA VAL A 835 36.29 67.73 0.83
C VAL A 835 35.31 67.27 1.94
N GLU A 836 34.86 68.19 2.80
CA GLU A 836 33.85 67.93 3.82
C GLU A 836 32.51 67.54 3.18
N ASN A 837 32.06 68.29 2.17
CA ASN A 837 30.82 67.96 1.45
C ASN A 837 30.91 66.59 0.76
N LEU A 838 32.08 66.26 0.20
CA LEU A 838 32.30 64.96 -0.44
C LEU A 838 32.27 63.81 0.57
N ALA A 839 32.86 64.00 1.76
CA ALA A 839 32.85 63.01 2.83
C ALA A 839 31.43 62.75 3.37
N ASP A 840 30.64 63.81 3.57
CA ASP A 840 29.25 63.72 4.02
C ASP A 840 28.37 62.98 3.00
N LEU A 841 28.48 63.30 1.70
CA LEU A 841 27.73 62.62 0.64
C LEU A 841 28.12 61.14 0.46
N LEU A 842 29.32 60.77 0.87
CA LEU A 842 29.80 59.38 0.88
C LEU A 842 29.47 58.65 2.18
N ASN A 843 28.91 59.32 3.18
CA ASN A 843 28.65 58.80 4.54
C ASN A 843 29.92 58.22 5.21
N ILE A 844 31.09 58.85 5.01
CA ILE A 844 32.33 58.45 5.65
C ILE A 844 33.00 59.66 6.30
N SER A 845 33.78 59.44 7.36
CA SER A 845 34.49 60.55 7.99
C SER A 845 35.54 61.12 7.04
N ARG A 846 35.81 62.44 7.14
CA ARG A 846 36.87 63.10 6.38
C ARG A 846 38.19 62.33 6.45
N ILE A 847 38.60 61.92 7.65
CA ILE A 847 39.86 61.19 7.87
C ILE A 847 39.86 59.84 7.12
N GLN A 848 38.74 59.12 7.11
CA GLN A 848 38.61 57.85 6.38
C GLN A 848 38.62 58.04 4.87
N LEU A 849 37.98 59.09 4.35
CA LEU A 849 38.06 59.44 2.92
C LEU A 849 39.51 59.74 2.52
N TYR A 850 40.23 60.54 3.30
CA TYR A 850 41.65 60.84 3.06
C TYR A 850 42.50 59.56 3.08
N ARG A 851 42.37 58.72 4.10
CA ARG A 851 43.11 57.46 4.19
C ARG A 851 42.79 56.53 3.02
N LYS A 852 41.53 56.42 2.62
CA LYS A 852 41.10 55.53 1.52
C LYS A 852 41.58 56.02 0.15
N ILE A 853 41.45 57.31 -0.15
CA ILE A 853 41.94 57.90 -1.42
C ILE A 853 43.47 57.83 -1.48
N LYS A 854 44.16 58.13 -0.38
CA LYS A 854 45.61 57.96 -0.29
C LYS A 854 46.02 56.50 -0.48
N ALA A 855 45.34 55.55 0.16
CA ALA A 855 45.66 54.13 0.03
C ALA A 855 45.39 53.55 -1.38
N MET A 856 44.40 54.09 -2.12
CA MET A 856 44.02 53.62 -3.46
C MET A 856 44.75 54.32 -4.61
N PHE A 857 44.98 55.63 -4.51
CA PHE A 857 45.43 56.48 -5.62
C PHE A 857 46.69 57.31 -5.30
N ASP A 858 47.17 57.28 -4.05
CA ASP A 858 48.32 58.04 -3.57
C ASP A 858 48.27 59.55 -3.87
N VAL A 859 47.06 60.12 -3.86
CA VAL A 859 46.83 61.55 -4.05
C VAL A 859 45.99 62.11 -2.91
N ASN A 860 46.10 63.42 -2.68
CA ASN A 860 45.18 64.12 -1.79
C ASN A 860 43.78 64.19 -2.44
N VAL A 861 42.73 64.09 -1.62
CA VAL A 861 41.33 64.22 -2.05
C VAL A 861 41.08 65.54 -2.79
N SER A 862 41.67 66.65 -2.34
CA SER A 862 41.53 67.95 -2.99
C SER A 862 42.18 67.97 -4.40
N ASP A 863 43.32 67.31 -4.55
CA ASP A 863 44.01 67.20 -5.83
C ASP A 863 43.23 66.30 -6.79
N TYR A 864 42.60 65.26 -6.27
CA TYR A 864 41.73 64.37 -7.04
C TYR A 864 40.52 65.12 -7.64
N ILE A 865 39.82 65.92 -6.83
CA ILE A 865 38.71 66.78 -7.29
C ILE A 865 39.20 67.77 -8.36
N SER A 866 40.33 68.43 -8.09
CA SER A 866 40.91 69.41 -9.00
C SER A 866 41.30 68.78 -10.35
N ASN A 867 41.89 67.58 -10.33
CA ASN A 867 42.25 66.85 -11.54
C ASN A 867 41.01 66.51 -12.40
N ILE A 868 39.89 66.10 -11.80
CA ILE A 868 38.64 65.83 -12.53
C ILE A 868 38.09 67.10 -13.18
N ARG A 869 38.09 68.23 -12.45
CA ARG A 869 37.68 69.54 -12.99
C ARG A 869 38.52 69.96 -14.20
N LEU A 870 39.84 69.75 -14.14
CA LEU A 870 40.76 70.07 -15.24
C LEU A 870 40.53 69.19 -16.49
N GLU A 871 40.28 67.88 -16.31
CA GLU A 871 39.97 66.99 -17.43
C GLU A 871 38.63 67.36 -18.10
N GLN A 872 37.61 67.76 -17.31
CA GLN A 872 36.36 68.27 -17.88
C GLN A 872 36.59 69.60 -18.62
N ALA A 873 37.38 70.50 -18.06
CA ALA A 873 37.72 71.77 -18.69
C ALA A 873 38.46 71.54 -20.02
N LYS A 874 39.35 70.55 -20.08
CA LYS A 874 40.05 70.12 -21.30
C LYS A 874 39.07 69.68 -22.39
N SER A 875 38.05 68.90 -22.05
CA SER A 875 36.97 68.51 -22.97
C SER A 875 36.18 69.72 -23.45
N MET A 876 35.81 70.64 -22.55
CA MET A 876 35.07 71.86 -22.90
C MET A 876 35.87 72.83 -23.78
N LEU A 877 37.20 72.86 -23.64
CA LEU A 877 38.08 73.70 -24.46
C LEU A 877 38.06 73.36 -25.95
N GLN A 878 37.54 72.17 -26.33
CA GLN A 878 37.34 71.77 -27.72
C GLN A 878 36.09 72.42 -28.37
N ASN A 879 35.19 73.02 -27.58
CA ASN A 879 34.00 73.70 -28.09
C ASN A 879 34.29 75.21 -28.31
N PRO A 880 34.17 75.74 -29.55
CA PRO A 880 34.52 77.12 -29.87
C PRO A 880 33.56 78.18 -29.30
N GLU A 881 32.37 77.80 -28.82
CA GLU A 881 31.35 78.77 -28.35
C GLU A 881 31.62 79.36 -26.95
N LEU A 882 32.48 78.75 -26.13
CA LEU A 882 32.74 79.21 -24.76
C LEU A 882 34.10 79.90 -24.62
N THR A 883 34.15 81.03 -23.93
CA THR A 883 35.41 81.69 -23.55
C THR A 883 36.15 80.88 -22.47
N ILE A 884 37.46 81.09 -22.34
CA ILE A 884 38.27 80.38 -21.32
C ILE A 884 37.81 80.75 -19.89
N SER A 885 37.41 82.00 -19.68
CA SER A 885 36.85 82.44 -18.41
C SER A 885 35.54 81.73 -18.07
N GLU A 886 34.63 81.58 -19.05
CA GLU A 886 33.38 80.82 -18.85
C GLU A 886 33.64 79.34 -18.57
N ILE A 887 34.64 78.73 -19.21
CA ILE A 887 35.03 77.33 -18.95
C ILE A 887 35.60 77.17 -17.54
N ALA A 888 36.41 78.13 -17.08
CA ALA A 888 36.93 78.12 -15.71
C ALA A 888 35.78 78.13 -14.67
N TYR A 889 34.78 79.01 -14.86
CA TYR A 889 33.63 79.08 -13.97
C TYR A 889 32.70 77.85 -14.09
N LYS A 890 32.42 77.36 -15.31
CA LYS A 890 31.60 76.15 -15.53
C LYS A 890 32.24 74.87 -15.01
N THR A 891 33.53 74.88 -14.73
CA THR A 891 34.26 73.76 -14.13
C THR A 891 34.63 74.01 -12.66
N GLY A 892 33.97 74.99 -12.03
CA GLY A 892 34.01 75.19 -10.58
C GLY A 892 35.29 75.83 -10.07
N PHE A 893 36.09 76.50 -10.93
CA PHE A 893 37.22 77.31 -10.48
C PHE A 893 36.75 78.70 -10.08
N SER A 894 37.19 79.18 -8.92
CA SER A 894 36.86 80.51 -8.39
C SER A 894 37.49 81.67 -9.18
N SER A 895 38.55 81.42 -9.95
CA SER A 895 39.25 82.43 -10.75
C SER A 895 39.82 81.85 -12.05
N PRO A 896 39.60 82.51 -13.22
CA PRO A 896 40.20 82.12 -14.50
C PRO A 896 41.74 82.12 -14.52
N ASN A 897 42.39 82.97 -13.72
CA ASN A 897 43.85 83.02 -13.62
C ASN A 897 44.40 81.80 -12.87
N TYR A 898 43.70 81.40 -11.80
CA TYR A 898 44.04 80.19 -11.04
C TYR A 898 43.84 78.95 -11.90
N PHE A 899 42.70 78.84 -12.59
CA PHE A 899 42.43 77.78 -13.57
C PHE A 899 43.56 77.65 -14.60
N SER A 900 43.97 78.76 -15.22
CA SER A 900 45.01 78.75 -16.26
C SER A 900 46.37 78.27 -15.75
N THR A 901 46.70 78.60 -14.49
CA THR A 901 47.96 78.18 -13.84
C THR A 901 47.94 76.68 -13.54
N VAL A 902 46.86 76.19 -12.94
CA VAL A 902 46.72 74.78 -12.58
C VAL A 902 46.59 73.91 -13.84
N PHE A 903 45.87 74.37 -14.88
CA PHE A 903 45.78 73.69 -16.16
C PHE A 903 47.14 73.57 -16.85
N LYS A 904 47.94 74.64 -16.86
CA LYS A 904 49.31 74.61 -17.41
C LYS A 904 50.22 73.67 -16.63
N ASN A 905 50.13 73.66 -15.29
CA ASN A 905 50.92 72.76 -14.46
C ASN A 905 50.57 71.29 -14.73
N LYS A 906 49.30 70.98 -15.00
CA LYS A 906 48.84 69.61 -15.27
C LYS A 906 49.14 69.13 -16.69
N PHE A 907 48.87 69.94 -17.71
CA PHE A 907 48.94 69.54 -19.12
C PHE A 907 50.15 70.10 -19.88
N GLY A 908 51.03 70.85 -19.22
CA GLY A 908 52.25 71.43 -19.80
C GLY A 908 52.04 72.67 -20.68
N VAL A 909 50.82 72.91 -21.17
CA VAL A 909 50.44 74.04 -22.03
C VAL A 909 49.30 74.86 -21.44
N SER A 910 49.21 76.16 -21.77
CA SER A 910 48.11 77.00 -21.28
C SER A 910 46.78 76.67 -21.99
N PRO A 911 45.61 76.93 -21.38
CA PRO A 911 44.31 76.65 -21.99
C PRO A 911 44.12 77.31 -23.37
N ASN A 912 44.67 78.51 -23.55
CA ASN A 912 44.63 79.27 -24.81
C ASN A 912 45.43 78.58 -25.93
N VAL A 913 46.61 78.05 -25.59
CA VAL A 913 47.45 77.32 -26.54
C VAL A 913 46.79 75.98 -26.88
N PHE A 914 46.26 75.28 -25.87
CA PHE A 914 45.57 74.00 -26.05
C PHE A 914 44.35 74.12 -26.99
N ARG A 915 43.57 75.20 -26.86
CA ARG A 915 42.42 75.47 -27.76
C ARG A 915 42.86 75.71 -29.20
N LYS A 916 43.93 76.48 -29.43
CA LYS A 916 44.42 76.76 -30.78
C LYS A 916 44.95 75.50 -31.47
N SER A 917 45.64 74.63 -30.74
CA SER A 917 46.12 73.35 -31.29
C SER A 917 45.01 72.36 -31.62
N ALA A 918 43.81 72.50 -31.04
CA ALA A 918 42.68 71.60 -31.28
C ALA A 918 41.78 72.04 -32.46
N GLY A 919 42.01 73.22 -33.05
CA GLY A 919 41.25 73.76 -34.18
C GLY A 919 41.95 73.66 -35.55
N GLU A 920 43.15 73.06 -35.61
CA GLU A 920 43.92 72.80 -36.84
C GLU A 920 44.08 71.28 -37.14
N GLU A 921 43.27 70.41 -36.50
CA GLU A 921 43.14 68.98 -36.83
C GLU A 921 41.74 68.64 -37.37
#